data_AF-A0A922A1R7-F1
#
_entry.id   AF-A0A922A1R7-F1
#
_cell.length_a   1.000
_cell.length_b   1.000
_cell.length_c   1.000
_cell.angle_alpha   90.00
_cell.angle_beta   90.00
_cell.angle_gamma   90.00
#
_symmetry.space_group_name_H-M   'P 1'
#
loop_
_entity.id
_entity.type
_entity.pdbx_description
1 polymer ?
#
loop_
_entity_poly.entity_id
_entity_poly.type
_entity_poly.pdbx_seq_one_letter_code
_entity_poly.pdbx_strand_id
1 'polypeptide(L)'
;MWKLKIAEGGPGLFTTNNFIGREHWEFDLDAGTLEELAEIERVREEYKKNQFKNKQNYDLLMRMQLRKENRSGPIPPPVKLQETEEITDETVTSSLRSALSSLSSLQAHDGHRPAEFTGPLFFLPPFVMALYITGDISRILSLNHRTEIIRYLYNIQNEDGGWGFHLASHSTMFDSGLNYIALRILGEGPEDGENRAMARGRKWILDHGGLVGLPSWGNFWISVLGAYEWSGCNPLPPEQNIMLCYACIVYMPMSYLYGRRFVGPITELVCSLRKELYNEPYNLINWNKARNTFAKEDLYHPHPLIQDLAWGFLHHVTEPLLKRWPFSMLREKALKAAIGHVRYEDEKNQKSNSPCIGCIEKVMCLMARWVEDPNSEAYKLHLARLPDYYWVAEDGLKIQGLGSQTWVVVFAVQAILACNLNEEYGQTLLFFQVQDDPSGDFKAMHRHITKGSWTLSMSDHGWQVSDVTSEGLRVSLLLSQMSTDLVGEKMENQRFYDAVNIILSLQSENGGYPARERVRASPWMQKFNPTEVFEYPLFEGEYVGCTSSALQALALFRKLHTKHRRTEIDSSISNSAQYIEDVQEPDGSWYGNWGVCYSYGTWFGVAGLVACGRNYKNCAALRKACDFFISKQLPNGGWGESYLSCNNKVHVCVCMNNLFQIKRIRAEIDPTPIHRGVRVLIINSQTENGDFPQQEIKGMSFRYCGLHYAAFIDVFLLWALGEYRNRSSDVASKIWKRFSLILGIPYDPNRRWFELVLMWFRRATTKSQVGNILGLIPSIIIWKLWQCRCKAWMEGKTISTEEIWRFICVWLRKVQNSLTKITKIGIADEERLRDLNIPVLPIKKVQAKLVCWEKPKNGRFKLNIDGCSLGNPGSSGAGGIIRDLHGNMVLSFSCYLGVSSNNHPKLKALLIGLKYCRVLALHDQVDIESDYLIYVSWVQKKHCGVWYLEDYWEETMRLYEGRDFAIHHVYREGNAPADFLAKMGAQSSILVWRSLLHVPKLLKSLIRMDKLSLPYVRGSYDV
;
A
#
# COMPACT_ATOMS: atom_id res chain seq x y z
N MET A 1 -36.32 -17.29 -8.48
CA MET A 1 -35.07 -16.55 -8.74
C MET A 1 -33.95 -17.08 -7.84
N TRP A 2 -32.69 -17.07 -8.28
CA TRP A 2 -31.54 -17.33 -7.41
C TRP A 2 -31.32 -16.15 -6.45
N LYS A 3 -31.13 -16.42 -5.15
CA LYS A 3 -30.87 -15.41 -4.11
C LYS A 3 -29.52 -15.64 -3.44
N LEU A 4 -28.79 -14.55 -3.23
CA LEU A 4 -27.56 -14.56 -2.44
C LEU A 4 -27.89 -14.45 -0.95
N LYS A 5 -27.44 -15.42 -0.16
CA LYS A 5 -27.62 -15.46 1.29
C LYS A 5 -26.33 -15.12 2.00
N ILE A 6 -26.42 -14.19 2.93
CA ILE A 6 -25.28 -13.65 3.68
C ILE A 6 -25.48 -13.87 5.17
N ALA A 7 -24.44 -14.36 5.86
CA ALA A 7 -24.40 -14.54 7.31
C ALA A 7 -25.54 -15.40 7.91
N GLU A 8 -26.20 -16.21 7.08
CA GLU A 8 -27.25 -17.13 7.53
C GLU A 8 -26.64 -18.47 7.96
N GLY A 9 -27.22 -19.09 9.00
CA GLY A 9 -26.89 -20.44 9.46
C GLY A 9 -27.85 -21.52 8.95
N GLY A 10 -27.73 -22.74 9.47
CA GLY A 10 -28.62 -23.84 9.08
C GLY A 10 -28.35 -25.13 9.86
N PRO A 11 -29.21 -26.16 9.71
CA PRO A 11 -29.01 -27.46 10.35
C PRO A 11 -27.65 -28.06 9.98
N GLY A 12 -26.87 -28.51 10.97
CA GLY A 12 -25.54 -29.08 10.75
C GLY A 12 -24.44 -28.05 10.45
N LEU A 13 -24.72 -26.76 10.56
CA LEU A 13 -23.72 -25.69 10.46
C LEU A 13 -23.37 -25.16 11.85
N PHE A 14 -22.07 -25.06 12.12
CA PHE A 14 -21.51 -24.46 13.33
C PHE A 14 -20.64 -23.28 12.92
N THR A 15 -20.33 -22.34 13.82
CA THR A 15 -19.50 -21.18 13.47
C THR A 15 -18.78 -20.64 14.70
N THR A 16 -17.63 -20.03 14.49
CA THR A 16 -16.84 -19.31 15.50
C THR A 16 -17.16 -17.82 15.57
N ASN A 17 -17.87 -17.27 14.57
CA ASN A 17 -18.05 -15.83 14.41
C ASN A 17 -19.48 -15.43 13.99
N ASN A 18 -20.49 -16.23 14.35
CA ASN A 18 -21.89 -16.00 13.98
C ASN A 18 -22.11 -15.94 12.45
N PHE A 19 -21.40 -16.76 11.68
CA PHE A 19 -21.49 -16.86 10.22
C PHE A 19 -21.10 -15.61 9.43
N ILE A 20 -20.49 -14.62 10.09
CA ILE A 20 -20.03 -13.39 9.42
C ILE A 20 -19.04 -13.74 8.29
N GLY A 21 -19.29 -13.20 7.11
CA GLY A 21 -18.55 -13.48 5.88
C GLY A 21 -18.97 -14.75 5.14
N ARG A 22 -19.95 -15.52 5.65
CA ARG A 22 -20.51 -16.65 4.91
C ARG A 22 -21.42 -16.13 3.80
N GLU A 23 -21.19 -16.62 2.59
CA GLU A 23 -22.02 -16.35 1.42
C GLU A 23 -22.37 -17.66 0.72
N HIS A 24 -23.62 -17.80 0.25
CA HIS A 24 -24.03 -18.92 -0.58
C HIS A 24 -25.27 -18.58 -1.41
N TRP A 25 -25.48 -19.28 -2.51
CA TRP A 25 -26.63 -19.09 -3.38
C TRP A 25 -27.69 -20.16 -3.15
N GLU A 26 -28.96 -19.75 -3.05
CA GLU A 26 -30.11 -20.65 -3.01
C GLU A 26 -31.13 -20.29 -4.09
N PHE A 27 -31.91 -21.28 -4.52
CA PHE A 27 -33.00 -21.04 -5.46
C PHE A 27 -34.32 -20.89 -4.73
N ASP A 28 -34.97 -19.74 -4.87
CA ASP A 28 -36.26 -19.43 -4.28
C ASP A 28 -37.32 -19.36 -5.40
N LEU A 29 -38.35 -20.22 -5.34
CA LEU A 29 -39.41 -20.31 -6.35
C LEU A 29 -40.32 -19.07 -6.36
N ASP A 30 -40.52 -18.45 -5.20
CA ASP A 30 -41.44 -17.32 -5.01
C ASP A 30 -40.73 -15.96 -5.12
N ALA A 31 -39.42 -15.98 -5.37
CA ALA A 31 -38.60 -14.79 -5.54
C ALA A 31 -38.55 -14.25 -6.96
N GLY A 32 -38.55 -12.92 -7.06
CA GLY A 32 -38.30 -12.13 -8.26
C GLY A 32 -39.58 -11.60 -8.90
N THR A 33 -39.59 -10.33 -9.30
CA THR A 33 -40.66 -9.78 -10.16
C THR A 33 -40.48 -10.29 -11.59
N LEU A 34 -41.53 -10.19 -12.43
CA LEU A 34 -41.43 -10.54 -13.85
C LEU A 34 -40.34 -9.73 -14.58
N GLU A 35 -40.16 -8.48 -14.19
CA GLU A 35 -39.13 -7.59 -14.72
C GLU A 35 -37.72 -8.06 -14.33
N GLU A 36 -37.51 -8.46 -13.08
CA GLU A 36 -36.22 -8.99 -12.61
C GLU A 36 -35.85 -10.29 -13.30
N LEU A 37 -36.82 -11.19 -13.46
CA LEU A 37 -36.60 -12.46 -14.17
C LEU A 37 -36.27 -12.20 -15.65
N ALA A 38 -36.97 -11.26 -16.30
CA ALA A 38 -36.68 -10.87 -17.68
C ALA A 38 -35.28 -10.25 -17.82
N GLU A 39 -34.86 -9.42 -16.86
CA GLU A 39 -33.53 -8.82 -16.85
C GLU A 39 -32.43 -9.87 -16.63
N ILE A 40 -32.64 -10.84 -15.74
CA ILE A 40 -31.72 -11.97 -15.54
C ILE A 40 -31.54 -12.79 -16.81
N GLU A 41 -32.62 -13.09 -17.54
CA GLU A 41 -32.52 -13.80 -18.81
C GLU A 41 -31.84 -12.94 -19.89
N ARG A 42 -32.09 -11.62 -19.91
CA ARG A 42 -31.41 -10.69 -20.81
C ARG A 42 -29.90 -10.73 -20.63
N VAL A 43 -29.40 -10.65 -19.39
CA VAL A 43 -27.95 -10.68 -19.14
C VAL A 43 -27.33 -12.04 -19.44
N ARG A 44 -28.05 -13.14 -19.23
CA ARG A 44 -27.62 -14.50 -19.61
C ARG A 44 -27.47 -14.64 -21.13
N GLU A 45 -28.45 -14.14 -21.90
CA GLU A 45 -28.36 -14.13 -23.36
C GLU A 45 -27.23 -13.24 -23.87
N GLU A 46 -27.04 -12.07 -23.24
CA GLU A 46 -25.96 -11.14 -23.58
C GLU A 46 -24.58 -11.75 -23.32
N TYR A 47 -24.43 -12.46 -22.20
CA TYR A 47 -23.21 -13.22 -21.91
C TYR A 47 -22.97 -14.30 -22.97
N LYS A 48 -23.97 -15.13 -23.26
CA LYS A 48 -23.87 -16.22 -24.25
C LYS A 48 -23.49 -15.70 -25.65
N LYS A 49 -24.03 -14.54 -26.07
CA LYS A 49 -23.67 -13.90 -27.34
C LYS A 49 -22.21 -13.43 -27.38
N ASN A 50 -21.63 -13.08 -26.23
CA ASN A 50 -20.28 -12.53 -26.11
C ASN A 50 -19.26 -13.51 -25.50
N GLN A 51 -19.64 -14.76 -25.22
CA GLN A 51 -18.84 -15.72 -24.44
C GLN A 51 -17.43 -15.97 -25.01
N PHE A 52 -17.25 -15.86 -26.32
CA PHE A 52 -15.94 -16.03 -26.97
C PHE A 52 -15.08 -14.76 -27.00
N LYS A 53 -15.70 -13.58 -26.83
CA LYS A 53 -15.00 -12.29 -26.75
C LYS A 53 -14.62 -11.96 -25.31
N ASN A 54 -15.56 -12.16 -24.38
CA ASN A 54 -15.41 -11.89 -22.95
C ASN A 54 -15.74 -13.17 -22.19
N LYS A 55 -14.71 -13.94 -21.83
CA LYS A 55 -14.87 -15.22 -21.11
C LYS A 55 -15.12 -15.07 -19.61
N GLN A 56 -14.98 -13.85 -19.10
CA GLN A 56 -15.08 -13.52 -17.69
C GLN A 56 -16.43 -12.86 -17.45
N ASN A 57 -17.16 -13.35 -16.45
CA ASN A 57 -18.40 -12.74 -15.99
C ASN A 57 -18.10 -11.58 -15.03
N TYR A 58 -19.13 -10.82 -14.70
CA TYR A 58 -19.08 -9.54 -14.02
C TYR A 58 -19.92 -9.50 -12.73
N ASP A 59 -20.33 -10.66 -12.22
CA ASP A 59 -21.20 -10.82 -11.05
C ASP A 59 -22.50 -10.00 -11.14
N LEU A 60 -23.11 -9.91 -12.33
CA LEU A 60 -24.25 -9.02 -12.57
C LEU A 60 -25.45 -9.37 -11.67
N LEU A 61 -25.71 -10.66 -11.44
CA LEU A 61 -26.81 -11.12 -10.58
C LEU A 61 -26.62 -10.66 -9.13
N MET A 62 -25.40 -10.78 -8.59
CA MET A 62 -25.07 -10.29 -7.24
C MET A 62 -25.22 -8.76 -7.15
N ARG A 63 -24.67 -8.04 -8.13
CA ARG A 63 -24.71 -6.57 -8.17
C ARG A 63 -26.15 -6.06 -8.22
N MET A 64 -27.03 -6.68 -8.99
CA MET A 64 -28.46 -6.32 -9.07
C MET A 64 -29.16 -6.47 -7.72
N GLN A 65 -28.93 -7.58 -7.01
CA GLN A 65 -29.55 -7.84 -5.70
C GLN A 65 -29.04 -6.87 -4.63
N LEU A 66 -27.71 -6.74 -4.47
CA LEU A 66 -27.16 -5.88 -3.43
C LEU A 66 -27.48 -4.40 -3.66
N ARG A 67 -27.47 -3.91 -4.90
CA ARG A 67 -27.86 -2.52 -5.20
C ARG A 67 -29.32 -2.22 -4.87
N LYS A 68 -30.20 -3.21 -5.01
CA LYS A 68 -31.62 -3.08 -4.66
C LYS A 68 -31.84 -3.15 -3.15
N GLU A 69 -31.14 -4.03 -2.46
CA GLU A 69 -31.24 -4.21 -1.01
C GLU A 69 -30.61 -3.04 -0.24
N ASN A 70 -29.48 -2.53 -0.73
CA ASN A 70 -28.78 -1.41 -0.13
C ASN A 70 -29.41 -0.07 -0.54
N ARG A 71 -29.92 0.68 0.44
CA ARG A 71 -30.41 2.06 0.27
C ARG A 71 -29.25 3.07 0.14
N SER A 72 -28.38 2.84 -0.83
CA SER A 72 -27.28 3.74 -1.17
C SER A 72 -27.86 5.01 -1.80
N GLY A 73 -27.25 6.17 -1.56
CA GLY A 73 -27.61 7.41 -2.28
C GLY A 73 -27.41 7.25 -3.80
N PRO A 74 -27.97 8.16 -4.62
CA PRO A 74 -27.85 8.08 -6.08
C PRO A 74 -26.37 8.09 -6.50
N ILE A 75 -26.01 7.21 -7.43
CA ILE A 75 -24.65 7.15 -7.99
C ILE A 75 -24.46 8.34 -8.94
N PRO A 76 -23.47 9.22 -8.69
CA PRO A 76 -23.16 10.32 -9.60
C PRO A 76 -22.83 9.83 -11.02
N PRO A 77 -23.25 10.55 -12.07
CA PRO A 77 -22.95 10.16 -13.44
C PRO A 77 -21.45 10.20 -13.73
N PRO A 78 -20.95 9.32 -14.63
CA PRO A 78 -19.54 9.28 -14.99
C PRO A 78 -19.15 10.55 -15.76
N VAL A 79 -17.93 11.02 -15.52
CA VAL A 79 -17.34 12.13 -16.28
C VAL A 79 -16.58 11.56 -17.49
N LYS A 80 -16.72 12.18 -18.66
CA LYS A 80 -15.93 11.85 -19.87
C LYS A 80 -15.06 13.04 -20.24
N LEU A 81 -13.78 12.81 -20.49
CA LEU A 81 -12.80 13.84 -20.86
C LEU A 81 -12.27 13.62 -22.28
N GLN A 82 -12.07 14.71 -23.02
CA GLN A 82 -11.38 14.67 -24.33
C GLN A 82 -9.85 14.48 -24.17
N GLU A 83 -9.16 14.04 -25.22
CA GLU A 83 -7.70 13.79 -25.18
C GLU A 83 -6.85 15.02 -24.83
N THR A 84 -7.35 16.23 -25.08
CA THR A 84 -6.63 17.49 -24.81
C THR A 84 -7.09 18.19 -23.53
N GLU A 85 -8.15 17.70 -22.88
CA GLU A 85 -8.80 18.37 -21.75
C GLU A 85 -8.06 18.10 -20.43
N GLU A 86 -7.72 19.15 -19.68
CA GLU A 86 -6.98 19.02 -18.42
C GLU A 86 -7.80 18.28 -17.35
N ILE A 87 -7.16 17.38 -16.61
CA ILE A 87 -7.78 16.67 -15.49
C ILE A 87 -7.83 17.61 -14.28
N THR A 88 -9.02 18.08 -13.92
CA THR A 88 -9.24 18.93 -12.74
C THR A 88 -9.48 18.11 -11.47
N ASP A 89 -9.32 18.73 -10.30
CA ASP A 89 -9.56 18.09 -9.00
C ASP A 89 -11.05 17.76 -8.81
N GLU A 90 -11.93 18.60 -9.36
CA GLU A 90 -13.38 18.38 -9.38
C GLU A 90 -13.74 17.13 -10.19
N THR A 91 -13.17 16.96 -11.37
CA THR A 91 -13.42 15.78 -12.21
C THR A 91 -12.98 14.49 -11.50
N VAL A 92 -11.78 14.49 -10.92
CA VAL A 92 -11.26 13.34 -10.15
C VAL A 92 -12.17 13.05 -8.95
N THR A 93 -12.59 14.08 -8.21
CA THR A 93 -13.47 13.92 -7.04
C THR A 93 -14.85 13.39 -7.43
N SER A 94 -15.40 13.82 -8.57
CA SER A 94 -16.68 13.31 -9.08
C SER A 94 -16.60 11.83 -9.44
N SER A 95 -15.57 11.42 -10.19
CA SER A 95 -15.34 10.01 -10.53
C SER A 95 -15.09 9.15 -9.28
N LEU A 96 -14.38 9.68 -8.27
CA LEU A 96 -14.19 9.01 -6.99
C LEU A 96 -15.50 8.77 -6.25
N ARG A 97 -16.37 9.79 -6.16
CA ARG A 97 -17.69 9.63 -5.52
C ARG A 97 -18.56 8.62 -6.25
N SER A 98 -18.53 8.62 -7.59
CA SER A 98 -19.24 7.62 -8.39
C SER A 98 -18.75 6.20 -8.09
N ALA A 99 -17.42 5.98 -8.10
CA ALA A 99 -16.83 4.69 -7.79
C ALA A 99 -17.05 4.24 -6.32
N LEU A 100 -16.96 5.16 -5.36
CA LEU A 100 -17.20 4.88 -3.94
C LEU A 100 -18.67 4.55 -3.67
N SER A 101 -19.60 5.30 -4.26
CA SER A 101 -21.03 5.00 -4.14
C SER A 101 -21.35 3.63 -4.74
N SER A 102 -20.75 3.28 -5.88
CA SER A 102 -20.89 1.95 -6.47
C SER A 102 -20.32 0.86 -5.56
N LEU A 103 -19.07 0.98 -5.10
CA LEU A 103 -18.44 -0.01 -4.22
C LEU A 103 -19.16 -0.16 -2.87
N SER A 104 -19.76 0.91 -2.35
CA SER A 104 -20.54 0.89 -1.11
C SER A 104 -21.90 0.22 -1.31
N SER A 105 -22.52 0.38 -2.48
CA SER A 105 -23.77 -0.30 -2.83
C SER A 105 -23.64 -1.82 -2.94
N LEU A 106 -22.42 -2.34 -3.06
CA LEU A 106 -22.11 -3.77 -3.13
C LEU A 106 -21.67 -4.35 -1.78
N GLN A 107 -21.74 -3.58 -0.69
CA GLN A 107 -21.42 -4.08 0.63
C GLN A 107 -22.58 -4.91 1.20
N ALA A 108 -22.27 -6.09 1.70
CA ALA A 108 -23.23 -6.91 2.43
C ALA A 108 -23.54 -6.35 3.83
N HIS A 109 -24.67 -6.76 4.41
CA HIS A 109 -25.15 -6.26 5.71
C HIS A 109 -24.27 -6.62 6.91
N ASP A 110 -23.47 -7.68 6.82
CA ASP A 110 -22.47 -8.07 7.82
C ASP A 110 -21.10 -7.36 7.62
N GLY A 111 -21.02 -6.50 6.61
CA GLY A 111 -19.89 -5.63 6.32
C GLY A 111 -18.92 -6.15 5.26
N HIS A 112 -19.00 -7.42 4.84
CA HIS A 112 -18.13 -7.94 3.79
C HIS A 112 -18.61 -7.53 2.38
N ARG A 113 -17.84 -7.88 1.34
CA ARG A 113 -18.21 -7.65 -0.05
C ARG A 113 -18.20 -8.99 -0.79
N PRO A 114 -19.38 -9.55 -1.09
CA PRO A 114 -19.48 -10.77 -1.87
C PRO A 114 -18.82 -10.59 -3.23
N ALA A 115 -18.02 -11.56 -3.65
CA ALA A 115 -17.36 -11.53 -4.95
C ALA A 115 -16.95 -12.92 -5.40
N GLU A 116 -17.05 -13.17 -6.70
CA GLU A 116 -16.59 -14.43 -7.27
C GLU A 116 -15.10 -14.67 -7.03
N PHE A 117 -14.79 -15.88 -6.59
CA PHE A 117 -13.43 -16.41 -6.54
C PHE A 117 -13.33 -17.82 -7.17
N THR A 118 -13.29 -17.84 -8.51
CA THR A 118 -13.28 -19.06 -9.35
C THR A 118 -12.15 -19.00 -10.38
N GLY A 119 -12.18 -19.84 -11.42
CA GLY A 119 -11.24 -19.76 -12.55
C GLY A 119 -10.86 -21.13 -13.10
N PRO A 120 -10.38 -22.06 -12.25
CA PRO A 120 -10.01 -23.41 -12.68
C PRO A 120 -11.23 -24.25 -13.01
N LEU A 121 -11.21 -24.94 -14.16
CA LEU A 121 -12.36 -25.68 -14.67
C LEU A 121 -12.46 -27.11 -14.09
N PHE A 122 -11.45 -27.53 -13.32
CA PHE A 122 -11.44 -28.82 -12.63
C PHE A 122 -12.03 -28.75 -11.21
N PHE A 123 -12.59 -27.61 -10.76
CA PHE A 123 -13.24 -27.50 -9.45
C PHE A 123 -14.62 -28.17 -9.41
N LEU A 124 -15.41 -27.97 -10.46
CA LEU A 124 -16.79 -28.44 -10.53
C LEU A 124 -16.90 -29.96 -10.80
N PRO A 125 -16.16 -30.55 -11.76
CA PRO A 125 -16.35 -31.95 -12.08
C PRO A 125 -16.10 -32.93 -10.92
N PRO A 126 -15.03 -32.81 -10.11
CA PRO A 126 -14.84 -33.64 -8.93
C PRO A 126 -16.00 -33.59 -7.94
N PHE A 127 -16.61 -32.41 -7.78
CA PHE A 127 -17.75 -32.20 -6.90
C PHE A 127 -18.97 -33.01 -7.37
N VAL A 128 -19.27 -32.95 -8.67
CA VAL A 128 -20.35 -33.72 -9.31
C VAL A 128 -20.07 -35.22 -9.24
N MET A 129 -18.83 -35.65 -9.50
CA MET A 129 -18.42 -37.05 -9.44
C MET A 129 -18.54 -37.62 -8.03
N ALA A 130 -18.11 -36.89 -7.00
CA ALA A 130 -18.23 -37.34 -5.62
C ALA A 130 -19.69 -37.53 -5.21
N LEU A 131 -20.56 -36.55 -5.49
CA LEU A 131 -21.99 -36.65 -5.19
C LEU A 131 -22.69 -37.78 -5.97
N TYR A 132 -22.22 -38.10 -7.17
CA TYR A 132 -22.68 -39.24 -7.94
C TYR A 132 -22.30 -40.57 -7.28
N ILE A 133 -21.02 -40.70 -6.88
CA ILE A 133 -20.50 -41.93 -6.26
C ILE A 133 -21.17 -42.19 -4.91
N THR A 134 -21.41 -41.15 -4.12
CA THR A 134 -22.08 -41.28 -2.81
C THR A 134 -23.59 -41.45 -2.90
N GLY A 135 -24.19 -41.23 -4.08
CA GLY A 135 -25.64 -41.32 -4.30
C GLY A 135 -26.43 -40.08 -3.84
N ASP A 136 -25.75 -39.00 -3.45
CA ASP A 136 -26.36 -37.80 -2.88
C ASP A 136 -26.65 -36.68 -3.90
N ILE A 137 -26.37 -36.92 -5.18
CA ILE A 137 -26.55 -35.91 -6.24
C ILE A 137 -27.95 -35.31 -6.30
N SER A 138 -29.01 -36.10 -6.08
CA SER A 138 -30.41 -35.60 -6.08
C SER A 138 -30.81 -34.93 -4.77
N ARG A 139 -30.11 -35.23 -3.68
CA ARG A 139 -30.35 -34.61 -2.38
C ARG A 139 -29.68 -33.22 -2.30
N ILE A 140 -28.51 -33.07 -2.89
CA ILE A 140 -27.69 -31.85 -2.80
C ILE A 140 -27.87 -30.93 -4.01
N LEU A 141 -27.93 -31.48 -5.23
CA LEU A 141 -28.12 -30.70 -6.47
C LEU A 141 -29.55 -30.86 -6.97
N SER A 142 -30.41 -29.90 -6.63
CA SER A 142 -31.78 -29.83 -7.17
C SER A 142 -31.77 -29.63 -8.69
N LEU A 143 -32.93 -29.81 -9.34
CA LEU A 143 -33.05 -29.64 -10.81
C LEU A 143 -32.50 -28.28 -11.27
N ASN A 144 -32.80 -27.20 -10.54
CA ASN A 144 -32.33 -25.86 -10.89
C ASN A 144 -30.80 -25.74 -10.76
N HIS A 145 -30.19 -26.34 -9.74
CA HIS A 145 -28.72 -26.38 -9.63
C HIS A 145 -28.11 -27.07 -10.85
N ARG A 146 -28.66 -28.23 -11.26
CA ARG A 146 -28.14 -28.98 -12.41
C ARG A 146 -28.27 -28.19 -13.70
N THR A 147 -29.40 -27.52 -13.93
CA THR A 147 -29.60 -26.68 -15.12
C THR A 147 -28.58 -25.54 -15.18
N GLU A 148 -28.30 -24.87 -14.06
CA GLU A 148 -27.29 -23.80 -14.04
C GLU A 148 -25.86 -24.31 -14.20
N ILE A 149 -25.54 -25.50 -13.67
CA ILE A 149 -24.24 -26.13 -13.88
C ILE A 149 -24.05 -26.50 -15.35
N ILE A 150 -25.06 -27.12 -15.98
CA ILE A 150 -25.04 -27.46 -17.40
C ILE A 150 -24.87 -26.19 -18.24
N ARG A 151 -25.61 -25.12 -17.92
CA ARG A 151 -25.45 -23.81 -18.56
C ARG A 151 -24.00 -23.30 -18.46
N TYR A 152 -23.42 -23.34 -17.26
CA TYR A 152 -22.04 -22.92 -17.04
C TYR A 152 -21.07 -23.72 -17.91
N LEU A 153 -21.14 -25.04 -17.87
CA LEU A 153 -20.25 -25.92 -18.63
C LEU A 153 -20.35 -25.71 -20.14
N TYR A 154 -21.54 -25.43 -20.68
CA TYR A 154 -21.69 -25.09 -22.10
C TYR A 154 -21.15 -23.70 -22.46
N ASN A 155 -21.33 -22.72 -21.59
CA ASN A 155 -20.87 -21.34 -21.83
C ASN A 155 -19.33 -21.23 -21.85
N ILE A 156 -18.63 -22.08 -21.12
CA ILE A 156 -17.15 -22.08 -21.04
C ILE A 156 -16.48 -23.01 -22.06
N GLN A 157 -17.25 -23.78 -22.83
CA GLN A 157 -16.70 -24.67 -23.86
C GLN A 157 -16.01 -23.83 -24.94
N ASN A 158 -14.79 -24.20 -25.31
CA ASN A 158 -14.03 -23.52 -26.35
C ASN A 158 -14.61 -23.81 -27.76
N GLU A 159 -14.26 -22.98 -28.74
CA GLU A 159 -14.74 -23.13 -30.13
C GLU A 159 -14.32 -24.47 -30.77
N ASP A 160 -13.19 -25.04 -30.33
CA ASP A 160 -12.72 -26.35 -30.76
C ASP A 160 -13.51 -27.54 -30.15
N GLY A 161 -14.43 -27.25 -29.23
CA GLY A 161 -15.26 -28.23 -28.54
C GLY A 161 -14.70 -28.74 -27.21
N GLY A 162 -13.45 -28.42 -26.87
CA GLY A 162 -12.85 -28.83 -25.60
C GLY A 162 -13.08 -27.85 -24.46
N TRP A 163 -12.53 -28.18 -23.29
CA TRP A 163 -12.47 -27.32 -22.11
C TRP A 163 -11.03 -27.13 -21.68
N GLY A 164 -10.68 -25.90 -21.31
CA GLY A 164 -9.34 -25.57 -20.86
C GLY A 164 -9.13 -25.73 -19.35
N PHE A 165 -7.89 -25.61 -18.92
CA PHE A 165 -7.48 -25.64 -17.51
C PHE A 165 -8.10 -24.54 -16.64
N HIS A 166 -8.29 -23.36 -17.25
CA HIS A 166 -9.02 -22.22 -16.71
C HIS A 166 -9.74 -21.47 -17.84
N LEU A 167 -10.65 -20.54 -17.51
CA LEU A 167 -11.49 -19.82 -18.49
C LEU A 167 -10.75 -19.33 -19.75
N ALA A 168 -9.61 -18.64 -19.58
CA ALA A 168 -8.82 -18.09 -20.69
C ALA A 168 -7.88 -19.08 -21.41
N SER A 169 -7.76 -20.33 -20.95
CA SER A 169 -6.81 -21.30 -21.51
C SER A 169 -7.34 -22.04 -22.74
N HIS A 170 -6.41 -22.65 -23.48
CA HIS A 170 -6.73 -23.60 -24.56
C HIS A 170 -7.26 -24.91 -23.98
N SER A 171 -7.92 -25.71 -24.82
CA SER A 171 -8.51 -27.00 -24.42
C SER A 171 -7.45 -28.02 -24.00
N THR A 172 -7.73 -28.77 -22.95
CA THR A 172 -6.82 -29.76 -22.34
C THR A 172 -7.55 -31.09 -22.14
N MET A 173 -6.83 -32.23 -22.13
CA MET A 173 -7.43 -33.55 -21.91
C MET A 173 -7.99 -33.65 -20.50
N PHE A 174 -7.31 -33.07 -19.52
CA PHE A 174 -7.75 -33.09 -18.12
C PHE A 174 -9.15 -32.49 -17.98
N ASP A 175 -9.32 -31.22 -18.34
CA ASP A 175 -10.59 -30.53 -18.15
C ASP A 175 -11.63 -30.96 -19.18
N SER A 176 -11.27 -31.28 -20.42
CA SER A 176 -12.25 -31.78 -21.40
C SER A 176 -12.85 -33.11 -20.97
N GLY A 177 -12.02 -34.04 -20.49
CA GLY A 177 -12.48 -35.33 -19.98
C GLY A 177 -13.36 -35.19 -18.74
N LEU A 178 -12.91 -34.38 -17.76
CA LEU A 178 -13.64 -34.16 -16.52
C LEU A 178 -14.99 -33.46 -16.75
N ASN A 179 -15.01 -32.36 -17.52
CA ASN A 179 -16.23 -31.58 -17.76
C ASN A 179 -17.24 -32.37 -18.63
N TYR A 180 -16.77 -33.13 -19.63
CA TYR A 180 -17.65 -34.03 -20.39
C TYR A 180 -18.31 -35.07 -19.47
N ILE A 181 -17.55 -35.71 -18.58
CA ILE A 181 -18.09 -36.69 -17.64
C ILE A 181 -19.08 -36.03 -16.68
N ALA A 182 -18.79 -34.82 -16.19
CA ALA A 182 -19.73 -34.07 -15.34
C ALA A 182 -21.07 -33.81 -16.06
N LEU A 183 -21.04 -33.39 -17.34
CA LEU A 183 -22.25 -33.22 -18.15
C LEU A 183 -23.03 -34.54 -18.29
N ARG A 184 -22.35 -35.65 -18.58
CA ARG A 184 -22.97 -36.98 -18.67
C ARG A 184 -23.60 -37.43 -17.35
N ILE A 185 -22.98 -37.12 -16.21
CA ILE A 185 -23.52 -37.40 -14.87
C ILE A 185 -24.76 -36.55 -14.56
N LEU A 186 -24.79 -35.30 -15.03
CA LEU A 186 -25.90 -34.38 -14.81
C LEU A 186 -27.13 -34.69 -15.67
N GLY A 187 -26.97 -35.55 -16.68
CA GLY A 187 -28.06 -36.11 -17.50
C GLY A 187 -27.96 -35.82 -18.99
N GLU A 188 -26.95 -35.07 -19.44
CA GLU A 188 -26.78 -34.75 -20.86
C GLU A 188 -26.37 -36.00 -21.63
N GLY A 189 -27.04 -36.27 -22.75
CA GLY A 189 -26.74 -37.31 -23.73
C GLY A 189 -25.43 -37.08 -24.49
N PRO A 190 -24.90 -38.11 -25.18
CA PRO A 190 -23.66 -37.99 -25.95
C PRO A 190 -23.78 -37.08 -27.19
N GLU A 191 -25.00 -36.79 -27.62
CA GLU A 191 -25.31 -35.95 -28.80
C GLU A 191 -26.00 -34.64 -28.41
N ASP A 192 -26.16 -34.39 -27.11
CA ASP A 192 -26.93 -33.27 -26.57
C ASP A 192 -26.14 -31.95 -26.61
N GLY A 193 -26.83 -30.87 -26.21
CA GLY A 193 -26.33 -29.51 -26.25
C GLY A 193 -26.48 -28.82 -27.61
N GLU A 194 -26.63 -27.50 -27.57
CA GLU A 194 -26.73 -26.69 -28.78
C GLU A 194 -25.51 -26.86 -29.69
N ASN A 195 -25.74 -26.87 -31.00
CA ASN A 195 -24.71 -27.13 -32.02
C ASN A 195 -23.99 -28.49 -31.84
N ARG A 196 -24.59 -29.44 -31.11
CA ARG A 196 -24.00 -30.76 -30.75
C ARG A 196 -22.73 -30.61 -29.90
N ALA A 197 -22.81 -29.76 -28.88
CA ALA A 197 -21.70 -29.45 -27.97
C ALA A 197 -21.06 -30.71 -27.35
N MET A 198 -21.87 -31.68 -26.92
CA MET A 198 -21.37 -32.95 -26.38
C MET A 198 -20.61 -33.78 -27.42
N ALA A 199 -21.15 -33.87 -28.64
CA ALA A 199 -20.49 -34.60 -29.73
C ALA A 199 -19.14 -33.95 -30.11
N ARG A 200 -19.05 -32.61 -30.10
CA ARG A 200 -17.78 -31.89 -30.32
C ARG A 200 -16.77 -32.15 -29.21
N GLY A 201 -17.21 -32.11 -27.94
CA GLY A 201 -16.35 -32.43 -26.80
C GLY A 201 -15.80 -33.84 -26.84
N ARG A 202 -16.67 -34.84 -27.10
CA ARG A 202 -16.25 -36.23 -27.29
C ARG A 202 -15.28 -36.37 -28.48
N LYS A 203 -15.58 -35.73 -29.60
CA LYS A 203 -14.70 -35.74 -30.78
C LYS A 203 -13.32 -35.18 -30.43
N TRP A 204 -13.27 -34.05 -29.75
CA TRP A 204 -12.01 -33.45 -29.32
C TRP A 204 -11.20 -34.41 -28.42
N ILE A 205 -11.85 -35.05 -27.44
CA ILE A 205 -11.20 -36.06 -26.56
C ILE A 205 -10.62 -37.22 -27.38
N LEU A 206 -11.38 -37.79 -28.32
CA LEU A 206 -10.92 -38.93 -29.12
C LEU A 206 -9.81 -38.55 -30.11
N ASP A 207 -9.92 -37.38 -30.75
CA ASP A 207 -8.93 -36.88 -31.71
C ASP A 207 -7.56 -36.61 -31.05
N HIS A 208 -7.54 -36.37 -29.73
CA HIS A 208 -6.31 -36.15 -28.94
C HIS A 208 -5.85 -37.40 -28.13
N GLY A 209 -6.37 -38.59 -28.46
CA GLY A 209 -5.88 -39.86 -27.92
C GLY A 209 -6.72 -40.49 -26.79
N GLY A 210 -7.84 -39.88 -26.44
CA GLY A 210 -8.76 -40.35 -25.41
C GLY A 210 -8.22 -40.22 -23.98
N LEU A 211 -8.98 -40.71 -22.99
CA LEU A 211 -8.63 -40.55 -21.57
C LEU A 211 -7.36 -41.30 -21.12
N VAL A 212 -6.73 -42.09 -22.00
CA VAL A 212 -5.43 -42.71 -21.71
C VAL A 212 -4.36 -41.64 -21.47
N GLY A 213 -4.49 -40.46 -22.09
CA GLY A 213 -3.56 -39.33 -21.96
C GLY A 213 -3.84 -38.38 -20.79
N LEU A 214 -4.69 -38.76 -19.84
CA LEU A 214 -5.01 -37.90 -18.69
C LEU A 214 -3.78 -37.69 -17.77
N PRO A 215 -3.63 -36.48 -17.20
CA PRO A 215 -2.70 -36.23 -16.09
C PRO A 215 -3.02 -37.03 -14.83
N SER A 216 -2.08 -37.10 -13.89
CA SER A 216 -2.19 -37.84 -12.63
C SER A 216 -3.48 -37.58 -11.83
N TRP A 217 -3.90 -36.31 -11.69
CA TRP A 217 -5.14 -35.95 -10.99
C TRP A 217 -6.40 -36.40 -11.74
N GLY A 218 -6.36 -36.39 -13.07
CA GLY A 218 -7.43 -36.93 -13.92
C GLY A 218 -7.55 -38.44 -13.74
N ASN A 219 -6.42 -39.14 -13.86
CA ASN A 219 -6.34 -40.59 -13.64
C ASN A 219 -6.90 -40.97 -12.26
N PHE A 220 -6.59 -40.21 -11.22
CA PHE A 220 -7.14 -40.40 -9.87
C PHE A 220 -8.68 -40.32 -9.87
N TRP A 221 -9.27 -39.22 -10.33
CA TRP A 221 -10.72 -39.02 -10.27
C TRP A 221 -11.49 -40.03 -11.12
N ILE A 222 -11.00 -40.33 -12.32
CA ILE A 222 -11.66 -41.29 -13.21
C ILE A 222 -11.49 -42.73 -12.68
N SER A 223 -10.39 -43.03 -11.97
CA SER A 223 -10.23 -44.32 -11.27
C SER A 223 -11.18 -44.46 -10.09
N VAL A 224 -11.37 -43.39 -9.30
CA VAL A 224 -12.33 -43.35 -8.19
C VAL A 224 -13.77 -43.51 -8.71
N LEU A 225 -14.11 -42.92 -9.86
CA LEU A 225 -15.40 -43.12 -10.55
C LEU A 225 -15.56 -44.56 -11.09
N GLY A 226 -14.45 -45.23 -11.39
CA GLY A 226 -14.43 -46.57 -12.01
C GLY A 226 -14.44 -46.55 -13.53
N ALA A 227 -14.15 -45.43 -14.18
CA ALA A 227 -14.02 -45.36 -15.63
C ALA A 227 -12.56 -45.48 -16.12
N TYR A 228 -11.60 -45.71 -15.21
CA TYR A 228 -10.16 -45.90 -15.46
C TYR A 228 -9.60 -46.91 -14.45
N GLU A 229 -8.57 -47.70 -14.81
CA GLU A 229 -7.99 -48.69 -13.90
C GLU A 229 -6.86 -48.11 -13.02
N TRP A 230 -6.88 -48.38 -11.71
CA TRP A 230 -5.82 -47.98 -10.76
C TRP A 230 -4.40 -48.44 -11.15
N SER A 231 -4.28 -49.47 -12.00
CA SER A 231 -3.00 -49.95 -12.51
C SER A 231 -2.34 -48.97 -13.50
N GLY A 232 -3.14 -48.12 -14.14
CA GLY A 232 -2.71 -47.03 -15.00
C GLY A 232 -2.39 -45.72 -14.28
N CYS A 233 -2.51 -45.68 -12.96
CA CYS A 233 -2.08 -44.53 -12.16
C CYS A 233 -0.63 -44.70 -11.67
N ASN A 234 0.11 -43.60 -11.62
CA ASN A 234 1.35 -43.55 -10.86
C ASN A 234 1.06 -43.78 -9.36
N PRO A 235 1.93 -44.49 -8.61
CA PRO A 235 1.69 -44.78 -7.20
C PRO A 235 1.55 -43.54 -6.32
N LEU A 236 0.51 -43.53 -5.47
CA LEU A 236 0.28 -42.55 -4.40
C LEU A 236 0.36 -43.26 -3.02
N PRO A 237 1.56 -43.69 -2.60
CA PRO A 237 1.70 -44.59 -1.46
C PRO A 237 1.38 -43.87 -0.13
N PRO A 238 0.42 -44.36 0.68
CA PRO A 238 0.14 -43.78 2.01
C PRO A 238 1.33 -43.92 2.98
N GLU A 239 2.29 -44.80 2.70
CA GLU A 239 3.48 -45.01 3.54
C GLU A 239 4.45 -43.82 3.54
N GLN A 240 4.42 -42.98 2.50
CA GLN A 240 5.28 -41.80 2.38
C GLN A 240 4.76 -40.62 3.22
N ASN A 241 4.33 -40.86 4.46
CA ASN A 241 3.81 -39.87 5.45
C ASN A 241 4.84 -38.78 5.87
N ILE A 242 5.78 -38.41 4.99
CA ILE A 242 6.86 -37.43 5.19
C ILE A 242 6.83 -36.40 4.04
N MET A 243 5.66 -36.03 3.55
CA MET A 243 5.55 -34.86 2.69
C MET A 243 5.02 -33.70 3.53
N LEU A 244 5.58 -32.50 3.31
CA LEU A 244 5.51 -31.32 4.16
C LEU A 244 4.87 -30.17 3.36
N CYS A 245 3.61 -29.75 3.66
CA CYS A 245 2.87 -28.52 3.23
C CYS A 245 1.46 -28.76 2.61
N TYR A 246 0.84 -27.74 1.98
CA TYR A 246 -0.47 -27.72 1.32
C TYR A 246 -0.77 -28.92 0.41
N ALA A 247 0.20 -29.39 -0.39
CA ALA A 247 0.03 -30.61 -1.17
C ALA A 247 -0.35 -31.81 -0.29
N CYS A 248 0.14 -31.88 0.94
CA CYS A 248 -0.14 -32.99 1.84
C CYS A 248 -1.63 -33.08 2.16
N ILE A 249 -2.32 -31.96 2.27
CA ILE A 249 -3.74 -31.97 2.64
C ILE A 249 -4.59 -32.55 1.49
N VAL A 250 -4.21 -32.30 0.24
CA VAL A 250 -4.85 -32.88 -0.94
C VAL A 250 -4.42 -34.34 -1.14
N TYR A 251 -3.12 -34.64 -1.00
CA TYR A 251 -2.56 -35.97 -1.26
C TYR A 251 -2.85 -36.99 -0.14
N MET A 252 -3.16 -36.56 1.09
CA MET A 252 -3.55 -37.47 2.19
C MET A 252 -4.83 -38.26 1.89
N PRO A 253 -5.98 -37.62 1.58
CA PRO A 253 -7.19 -38.34 1.19
C PRO A 253 -7.01 -39.09 -0.13
N MET A 254 -6.22 -38.56 -1.10
CA MET A 254 -5.89 -39.31 -2.32
C MET A 254 -5.13 -40.60 -2.03
N SER A 255 -4.11 -40.55 -1.17
CA SER A 255 -3.28 -41.70 -0.80
C SER A 255 -4.07 -42.73 0.01
N TYR A 256 -5.02 -42.27 0.84
CA TYR A 256 -5.96 -43.15 1.53
C TYR A 256 -6.85 -43.91 0.54
N LEU A 257 -7.47 -43.21 -0.41
CA LEU A 257 -8.33 -43.80 -1.44
C LEU A 257 -7.56 -44.73 -2.38
N TYR A 258 -6.35 -44.32 -2.81
CA TYR A 258 -5.42 -45.14 -3.58
C TYR A 258 -5.04 -46.40 -2.80
N GLY A 259 -4.60 -46.26 -1.54
CA GLY A 259 -4.17 -47.38 -0.72
C GLY A 259 -5.27 -48.40 -0.47
N ARG A 260 -6.53 -47.97 -0.41
CA ARG A 260 -7.74 -48.82 -0.36
C ARG A 260 -8.16 -49.38 -1.73
N ARG A 261 -7.62 -48.84 -2.83
CA ARG A 261 -8.06 -49.10 -4.22
C ARG A 261 -9.57 -48.92 -4.37
N PHE A 262 -10.08 -47.85 -3.80
CA PHE A 262 -11.51 -47.57 -3.80
C PHE A 262 -12.00 -47.28 -5.24
N VAL A 263 -13.15 -47.87 -5.59
CA VAL A 263 -13.84 -47.64 -6.86
C VAL A 263 -15.32 -47.49 -6.54
N GLY A 264 -15.95 -46.46 -7.10
CA GLY A 264 -17.38 -46.21 -6.97
C GLY A 264 -18.25 -47.28 -7.65
N PRO A 265 -19.57 -47.20 -7.50
CA PRO A 265 -20.50 -48.14 -8.14
C PRO A 265 -20.36 -48.13 -9.67
N ILE A 266 -20.17 -49.30 -10.28
CA ILE A 266 -20.13 -49.44 -11.75
C ILE A 266 -21.56 -49.44 -12.30
N THR A 267 -22.02 -48.27 -12.72
CA THR A 267 -23.36 -48.06 -13.30
C THR A 267 -23.37 -48.22 -14.81
N GLU A 268 -24.57 -48.22 -15.41
CA GLU A 268 -24.72 -48.17 -16.87
C GLU A 268 -24.03 -46.94 -17.48
N LEU A 269 -24.10 -45.79 -16.81
CA LEU A 269 -23.41 -44.58 -17.23
C LEU A 269 -21.89 -44.79 -17.28
N VAL A 270 -21.30 -45.36 -16.22
CA VAL A 270 -19.86 -45.67 -16.19
C VAL A 270 -19.48 -46.63 -17.32
N CYS A 271 -20.32 -47.63 -17.60
CA CYS A 271 -20.11 -48.55 -18.72
C CYS A 271 -20.20 -47.85 -20.08
N SER A 272 -21.09 -46.85 -20.23
CA SER A 272 -21.19 -46.02 -21.43
C SER A 272 -19.94 -45.15 -21.61
N LEU A 273 -19.46 -44.49 -20.55
CA LEU A 273 -18.25 -43.66 -20.57
C LEU A 273 -17.01 -44.46 -21.01
N ARG A 274 -16.87 -45.70 -20.53
CA ARG A 274 -15.80 -46.63 -20.94
C ARG A 274 -15.81 -46.97 -22.45
N LYS A 275 -16.96 -46.81 -23.13
CA LYS A 275 -17.09 -47.00 -24.58
C LYS A 275 -16.94 -45.70 -25.36
N GLU A 276 -17.32 -44.57 -24.76
CA GLU A 276 -17.38 -43.26 -25.41
C GLU A 276 -16.02 -42.56 -25.48
N LEU A 277 -15.14 -42.77 -24.50
CA LEU A 277 -13.99 -41.88 -24.23
C LEU A 277 -12.61 -42.48 -24.49
N TYR A 278 -12.56 -43.63 -25.15
CA TYR A 278 -11.33 -44.36 -25.46
C TYR A 278 -11.29 -44.74 -26.95
N ASN A 279 -10.12 -44.60 -27.57
CA ASN A 279 -9.91 -44.95 -28.99
C ASN A 279 -9.79 -46.46 -29.21
N GLU A 280 -9.33 -47.17 -28.18
CA GLU A 280 -9.23 -48.63 -28.16
C GLU A 280 -10.32 -49.20 -27.24
N PRO A 281 -10.81 -50.43 -27.50
CA PRO A 281 -11.74 -51.09 -26.58
C PRO A 281 -11.16 -51.16 -25.16
N TYR A 282 -11.92 -50.72 -24.16
CA TYR A 282 -11.48 -50.59 -22.76
C TYR A 282 -10.70 -51.81 -22.22
N ASN A 283 -11.12 -53.01 -22.57
CA ASN A 283 -10.52 -54.27 -22.10
C ASN A 283 -9.15 -54.58 -22.72
N LEU A 284 -8.77 -53.91 -23.80
CA LEU A 284 -7.49 -54.11 -24.51
C LEU A 284 -6.44 -53.05 -24.15
N ILE A 285 -6.82 -52.03 -23.37
CA ILE A 285 -5.94 -50.93 -22.98
C ILE A 285 -4.81 -51.46 -22.11
N ASN A 286 -3.57 -51.16 -22.50
CA ASN A 286 -2.39 -51.45 -21.68
C ASN A 286 -2.19 -50.38 -20.61
N TRP A 287 -2.80 -50.59 -19.44
CA TRP A 287 -2.73 -49.66 -18.32
C TRP A 287 -1.31 -49.42 -17.79
N ASN A 288 -0.39 -50.39 -17.90
CA ASN A 288 1.01 -50.15 -17.50
C ASN A 288 1.69 -49.11 -18.38
N LYS A 289 1.36 -49.05 -19.68
CA LYS A 289 1.85 -48.01 -20.61
C LYS A 289 1.15 -46.67 -20.37
N ALA A 290 -0.14 -46.71 -20.02
CA ALA A 290 -0.94 -45.51 -19.78
C ALA A 290 -0.37 -44.61 -18.66
N ARG A 291 0.30 -45.19 -17.64
CA ARG A 291 0.89 -44.44 -16.50
C ARG A 291 1.76 -43.24 -16.89
N ASN A 292 2.51 -43.37 -17.97
CA ASN A 292 3.44 -42.35 -18.46
C ASN A 292 2.99 -41.79 -19.81
N THR A 293 1.71 -41.98 -20.17
CA THR A 293 1.11 -41.44 -21.39
C THR A 293 0.35 -40.18 -21.02
N PHE A 294 0.74 -39.04 -21.59
CA PHE A 294 0.12 -37.75 -21.35
C PHE A 294 -0.22 -37.09 -22.68
N ALA A 295 -1.36 -36.42 -22.74
CA ALA A 295 -1.67 -35.51 -23.83
C ALA A 295 -0.65 -34.37 -23.85
N LYS A 296 -0.30 -33.89 -25.05
CA LYS A 296 0.74 -32.88 -25.23
C LYS A 296 0.32 -31.54 -24.64
N GLU A 297 -0.98 -31.25 -24.72
CA GLU A 297 -1.65 -30.04 -24.27
C GLU A 297 -1.61 -29.91 -22.73
N ASP A 298 -1.58 -31.02 -21.99
CA ASP A 298 -1.56 -31.05 -20.53
C ASP A 298 -0.13 -31.09 -19.93
N LEU A 299 0.90 -31.30 -20.75
CA LEU A 299 2.27 -31.49 -20.27
C LEU A 299 2.99 -30.16 -20.02
N TYR A 300 2.59 -29.46 -18.95
CA TYR A 300 3.23 -28.22 -18.53
C TYR A 300 4.58 -28.43 -17.81
N HIS A 301 4.71 -29.53 -17.07
CA HIS A 301 5.93 -29.90 -16.36
C HIS A 301 6.31 -31.37 -16.66
N PRO A 302 7.27 -31.61 -17.57
CA PRO A 302 7.66 -32.97 -17.93
C PRO A 302 8.46 -33.64 -16.80
N HIS A 303 8.21 -34.93 -16.58
CA HIS A 303 8.91 -35.71 -15.56
C HIS A 303 10.40 -35.89 -15.92
N PRO A 304 11.33 -35.61 -14.99
CA PRO A 304 12.71 -36.03 -15.12
C PRO A 304 12.80 -37.57 -15.09
N LEU A 305 13.75 -38.15 -15.83
CA LEU A 305 13.95 -39.61 -15.88
C LEU A 305 14.06 -40.28 -14.50
N ILE A 306 14.70 -39.61 -13.53
CA ILE A 306 14.85 -40.13 -12.16
C ILE A 306 13.50 -40.31 -11.46
N GLN A 307 12.52 -39.47 -11.81
CA GLN A 307 11.17 -39.50 -11.27
C GLN A 307 10.40 -40.71 -11.81
N ASP A 308 10.46 -40.93 -13.13
CA ASP A 308 9.86 -42.10 -13.78
C ASP A 308 10.47 -43.41 -13.28
N LEU A 309 11.78 -43.45 -13.05
CA LEU A 309 12.46 -44.60 -12.45
C LEU A 309 11.98 -44.85 -11.01
N ALA A 310 11.81 -43.79 -10.22
CA ALA A 310 11.33 -43.91 -8.85
C ALA A 310 9.88 -44.44 -8.80
N TRP A 311 8.97 -43.92 -9.64
CA TRP A 311 7.61 -44.44 -9.73
C TRP A 311 7.54 -45.85 -10.31
N GLY A 312 8.40 -46.16 -11.29
CA GLY A 312 8.54 -47.50 -11.82
C GLY A 312 8.95 -48.50 -10.73
N PHE A 313 9.92 -48.14 -9.89
CA PHE A 313 10.31 -48.94 -8.73
C PHE A 313 9.19 -49.09 -7.71
N LEU A 314 8.53 -47.98 -7.34
CA LEU A 314 7.40 -48.01 -6.41
C LEU A 314 6.27 -48.91 -6.92
N HIS A 315 5.97 -48.86 -8.22
CA HIS A 315 4.90 -49.65 -8.82
C HIS A 315 5.26 -51.14 -8.96
N HIS A 316 6.44 -51.45 -9.51
CA HIS A 316 6.79 -52.83 -9.85
C HIS A 316 7.38 -53.63 -8.69
N VAL A 317 7.96 -52.96 -7.69
CA VAL A 317 8.61 -53.59 -6.55
C VAL A 317 7.83 -53.32 -5.26
N THR A 318 7.64 -52.05 -4.91
CA THR A 318 7.09 -51.69 -3.59
C THR A 318 5.62 -52.06 -3.44
N GLU A 319 4.77 -51.76 -4.42
CA GLU A 319 3.32 -52.07 -4.37
C GLU A 319 3.02 -53.59 -4.24
N PRO A 320 3.66 -54.50 -5.02
CA PRO A 320 3.49 -55.94 -4.83
C PRO A 320 3.95 -56.45 -3.46
N LEU A 321 5.03 -55.87 -2.91
CA LEU A 321 5.53 -56.23 -1.58
C LEU A 321 4.55 -55.80 -0.48
N LEU A 322 4.07 -54.56 -0.52
CA LEU A 322 3.13 -54.01 0.47
C LEU A 322 1.76 -54.69 0.48
N LYS A 323 1.39 -55.40 -0.59
CA LYS A 323 0.17 -56.23 -0.63
C LYS A 323 0.31 -57.57 0.08
N ARG A 324 1.53 -58.00 0.44
CA ARG A 324 1.80 -59.30 1.06
C ARG A 324 2.16 -59.16 2.53
N TRP A 325 1.75 -60.13 3.34
CA TRP A 325 2.15 -60.20 4.74
C TRP A 325 3.67 -60.46 4.85
N PRO A 326 4.41 -59.81 5.77
CA PRO A 326 3.96 -58.89 6.83
C PRO A 326 3.91 -57.40 6.44
N PHE A 327 4.38 -57.03 5.23
CA PHE A 327 4.47 -55.63 4.80
C PHE A 327 3.10 -54.95 4.65
N SER A 328 2.02 -55.71 4.46
CA SER A 328 0.65 -55.20 4.50
C SER A 328 0.28 -54.54 5.83
N MET A 329 0.94 -54.90 6.95
CA MET A 329 0.76 -54.22 8.24
C MET A 329 1.23 -52.76 8.17
N LEU A 330 2.25 -52.47 7.37
CA LEU A 330 2.73 -51.10 7.15
C LEU A 330 1.68 -50.28 6.39
N ARG A 331 1.07 -50.86 5.34
CA ARG A 331 -0.05 -50.25 4.59
C ARG A 331 -1.24 -49.97 5.49
N GLU A 332 -1.63 -50.91 6.35
CA GLU A 332 -2.72 -50.69 7.31
C GLU A 332 -2.41 -49.57 8.31
N LYS A 333 -1.18 -49.53 8.84
CA LYS A 333 -0.74 -48.46 9.74
C LYS A 333 -0.73 -47.10 9.04
N ALA A 334 -0.24 -47.06 7.81
CA ALA A 334 -0.20 -45.86 6.98
C ALA A 334 -1.61 -45.34 6.65
N LEU A 335 -2.54 -46.23 6.30
CA LEU A 335 -3.95 -45.87 6.07
C LEU A 335 -4.62 -45.30 7.32
N LYS A 336 -4.35 -45.88 8.50
CA LYS A 336 -4.84 -45.36 9.79
C LYS A 336 -4.30 -43.96 10.09
N ALA A 337 -3.03 -43.69 9.77
CA ALA A 337 -2.44 -42.37 9.91
C ALA A 337 -3.05 -41.36 8.92
N ALA A 338 -3.17 -41.73 7.64
CA ALA A 338 -3.73 -40.86 6.61
C ALA A 338 -5.18 -40.44 6.92
N ILE A 339 -6.05 -41.39 7.29
CA ILE A 339 -7.42 -41.06 7.70
C ILE A 339 -7.47 -40.31 9.04
N GLY A 340 -6.47 -40.50 9.91
CA GLY A 340 -6.29 -39.72 11.13
C GLY A 340 -6.03 -38.23 10.86
N HIS A 341 -5.23 -37.90 9.84
CA HIS A 341 -5.03 -36.52 9.40
C HIS A 341 -6.30 -35.92 8.79
N VAL A 342 -7.01 -36.67 7.95
CA VAL A 342 -8.32 -36.24 7.41
C VAL A 342 -9.32 -35.99 8.55
N ARG A 343 -9.37 -36.89 9.55
CA ARG A 343 -10.18 -36.69 10.77
C ARG A 343 -9.77 -35.45 11.52
N TYR A 344 -8.48 -35.15 11.67
CA TYR A 344 -8.04 -33.96 12.40
C TYR A 344 -8.46 -32.66 11.69
N GLU A 345 -8.26 -32.59 10.37
CA GLU A 345 -8.75 -31.48 9.55
C GLU A 345 -10.29 -31.39 9.61
N ASP A 346 -10.97 -32.51 9.82
CA ASP A 346 -12.41 -32.58 10.05
C ASP A 346 -12.84 -32.28 11.51
N GLU A 347 -12.04 -32.58 12.53
CA GLU A 347 -12.40 -32.52 13.96
C GLU A 347 -12.14 -31.15 14.56
N LYS A 348 -11.22 -30.36 13.98
CA LYS A 348 -11.20 -28.90 14.15
C LYS A 348 -12.59 -28.30 13.81
N ASN A 349 -13.38 -29.01 13.00
CA ASN A 349 -14.73 -28.66 12.57
C ASN A 349 -15.82 -29.02 13.60
N GLN A 350 -15.50 -29.54 14.79
CA GLN A 350 -16.54 -29.72 15.84
C GLN A 350 -16.94 -28.42 16.55
N LYS A 351 -16.12 -27.36 16.50
CA LYS A 351 -16.51 -26.03 17.02
C LYS A 351 -17.12 -25.10 15.96
N SER A 352 -16.85 -25.31 14.66
CA SER A 352 -17.30 -24.41 13.58
C SER A 352 -17.65 -25.07 12.24
N ASN A 353 -17.69 -26.40 12.14
CA ASN A 353 -17.88 -27.15 10.90
C ASN A 353 -17.15 -26.51 9.69
N SER A 354 -15.86 -26.19 9.81
CA SER A 354 -15.14 -25.35 8.85
C SER A 354 -15.12 -25.90 7.41
N PRO A 355 -15.19 -25.03 6.39
CA PRO A 355 -14.78 -25.41 5.03
C PRO A 355 -13.27 -25.74 4.99
N CYS A 356 -12.90 -26.83 4.31
CA CYS A 356 -11.50 -27.24 4.10
C CYS A 356 -10.68 -26.15 3.35
N ILE A 357 -9.35 -26.30 3.23
CA ILE A 357 -8.45 -25.34 2.57
C ILE A 357 -8.75 -25.13 1.07
N GLY A 358 -9.64 -25.91 0.47
CA GLY A 358 -10.19 -25.62 -0.85
C GLY A 358 -11.27 -26.62 -1.24
N CYS A 359 -12.01 -26.33 -2.32
CA CYS A 359 -13.08 -27.19 -2.81
C CYS A 359 -12.61 -28.61 -3.18
N ILE A 360 -11.44 -28.74 -3.83
CA ILE A 360 -10.89 -30.05 -4.22
C ILE A 360 -10.60 -30.92 -3.01
N GLU A 361 -9.91 -30.34 -2.02
CA GLU A 361 -9.60 -31.02 -0.77
C GLU A 361 -10.90 -31.35 0.01
N LYS A 362 -11.85 -30.41 0.08
CA LYS A 362 -13.16 -30.62 0.69
C LYS A 362 -13.84 -31.87 0.15
N VAL A 363 -13.89 -32.01 -1.17
CA VAL A 363 -14.54 -33.14 -1.83
C VAL A 363 -13.75 -34.44 -1.63
N MET A 364 -12.41 -34.39 -1.61
CA MET A 364 -11.59 -35.58 -1.34
C MET A 364 -11.71 -36.06 0.12
N CYS A 365 -11.73 -35.14 1.09
CA CYS A 365 -11.97 -35.44 2.49
C CYS A 365 -13.38 -36.01 2.67
N LEU A 366 -14.41 -35.40 2.07
CA LEU A 366 -15.78 -35.93 2.03
C LEU A 366 -15.81 -37.38 1.52
N MET A 367 -15.12 -37.66 0.41
CA MET A 367 -15.02 -39.02 -0.14
C MET A 367 -14.30 -39.98 0.81
N ALA A 368 -13.18 -39.57 1.42
CA ALA A 368 -12.45 -40.39 2.38
C ALA A 368 -13.29 -40.71 3.63
N ARG A 369 -14.07 -39.74 4.14
CA ARG A 369 -15.03 -39.93 5.25
C ARG A 369 -16.15 -40.88 4.88
N TRP A 370 -16.71 -40.76 3.68
CA TRP A 370 -17.74 -41.67 3.18
C TRP A 370 -17.22 -43.11 3.02
N VAL A 371 -16.01 -43.29 2.49
CA VAL A 371 -15.37 -44.61 2.34
C VAL A 371 -15.01 -45.24 3.69
N GLU A 372 -14.72 -44.42 4.71
CA GLU A 372 -14.56 -44.91 6.07
C GLU A 372 -15.89 -45.34 6.68
N ASP A 373 -16.88 -44.46 6.68
CA ASP A 373 -18.23 -44.72 7.19
C ASP A 373 -19.26 -43.79 6.52
N PRO A 374 -20.11 -44.31 5.61
CA PRO A 374 -21.15 -43.55 4.93
C PRO A 374 -22.19 -42.91 5.85
N ASN A 375 -22.37 -43.44 7.07
CA ASN A 375 -23.36 -42.96 8.03
C ASN A 375 -22.77 -42.02 9.09
N SER A 376 -21.47 -41.73 9.00
CA SER A 376 -20.78 -40.91 9.98
C SER A 376 -21.34 -39.49 10.03
N GLU A 377 -21.38 -38.90 11.23
CA GLU A 377 -21.83 -37.52 11.40
C GLU A 377 -20.93 -36.54 10.64
N ALA A 378 -19.62 -36.80 10.61
CA ALA A 378 -18.66 -36.01 9.82
C ALA A 378 -19.03 -35.94 8.34
N TYR A 379 -19.51 -37.03 7.74
CA TYR A 379 -19.95 -37.03 6.34
C TYR A 379 -21.16 -36.11 6.13
N LYS A 380 -22.15 -36.14 7.02
CA LYS A 380 -23.32 -35.26 6.95
C LYS A 380 -22.94 -33.78 7.13
N LEU A 381 -22.00 -33.50 8.03
CA LEU A 381 -21.46 -32.16 8.25
C LEU A 381 -20.71 -31.64 7.01
N HIS A 382 -19.98 -32.50 6.30
CA HIS A 382 -19.36 -32.15 5.01
C HIS A 382 -20.40 -31.72 3.98
N LEU A 383 -21.49 -32.48 3.85
CA LEU A 383 -22.58 -32.21 2.91
C LEU A 383 -23.28 -30.87 3.19
N ALA A 384 -23.44 -30.50 4.47
CA ALA A 384 -24.07 -29.24 4.86
C ALA A 384 -23.27 -28.00 4.42
N ARG A 385 -21.93 -28.11 4.28
CA ARG A 385 -21.03 -27.01 3.89
C ARG A 385 -20.75 -26.93 2.39
N LEU A 386 -21.25 -27.88 1.60
CA LEU A 386 -21.09 -27.87 0.14
C LEU A 386 -21.66 -26.61 -0.53
N PRO A 387 -22.81 -26.04 -0.11
CA PRO A 387 -23.34 -24.81 -0.67
C PRO A 387 -22.44 -23.57 -0.50
N ASP A 388 -21.52 -23.57 0.47
CA ASP A 388 -20.59 -22.45 0.71
C ASP A 388 -19.63 -22.25 -0.49
N TYR A 389 -19.50 -23.25 -1.37
CA TYR A 389 -18.71 -23.15 -2.59
C TYR A 389 -19.54 -22.80 -3.82
N TYR A 390 -20.87 -22.63 -3.72
CA TYR A 390 -21.71 -22.30 -4.88
C TYR A 390 -21.60 -20.82 -5.21
N TRP A 391 -21.44 -20.52 -6.49
CA TRP A 391 -21.54 -19.17 -7.01
C TRP A 391 -22.37 -19.15 -8.27
N VAL A 392 -23.31 -18.22 -8.37
CA VAL A 392 -24.18 -18.06 -9.54
C VAL A 392 -23.98 -16.68 -10.13
N ALA A 393 -23.60 -16.63 -11.41
CA ALA A 393 -23.50 -15.40 -12.19
C ALA A 393 -24.23 -15.57 -13.53
N GLU A 394 -24.10 -14.59 -14.43
CA GLU A 394 -24.76 -14.62 -15.75
C GLU A 394 -24.32 -15.78 -16.65
N ASP A 395 -23.17 -16.39 -16.36
CA ASP A 395 -22.63 -17.55 -17.06
C ASP A 395 -23.12 -18.89 -16.48
N GLY A 396 -23.75 -18.92 -15.30
CA GLY A 396 -24.32 -20.13 -14.67
C GLY A 396 -23.78 -20.40 -13.27
N LEU A 397 -24.02 -21.62 -12.76
CA LEU A 397 -23.56 -22.05 -11.43
C LEU A 397 -22.19 -22.72 -11.53
N LYS A 398 -21.26 -22.23 -10.73
CA LYS A 398 -19.88 -22.70 -10.64
C LYS A 398 -19.49 -22.98 -9.18
N ILE A 399 -18.36 -23.67 -9.01
CA ILE A 399 -17.79 -23.99 -7.71
C ILE A 399 -16.59 -23.09 -7.45
N GLN A 400 -16.64 -22.32 -6.37
CA GLN A 400 -15.56 -21.47 -5.91
C GLN A 400 -14.41 -22.29 -5.30
N GLY A 401 -13.22 -21.73 -5.25
CA GLY A 401 -12.09 -22.36 -4.58
C GLY A 401 -12.24 -22.37 -3.06
N LEU A 402 -12.39 -21.18 -2.48
CA LEU A 402 -12.31 -20.89 -1.03
C LEU A 402 -13.22 -19.76 -0.58
N GLY A 403 -13.66 -18.89 -1.50
CA GLY A 403 -14.07 -17.51 -1.24
C GLY A 403 -12.88 -16.54 -1.13
N SER A 404 -13.15 -15.23 -1.21
CA SER A 404 -12.14 -14.16 -1.09
C SER A 404 -12.55 -12.99 -0.19
N GLN A 405 -13.53 -13.22 0.69
CA GLN A 405 -14.26 -12.19 1.44
C GLN A 405 -13.33 -11.28 2.25
N THR A 406 -12.46 -11.85 3.08
CA THR A 406 -11.50 -11.06 3.88
C THR A 406 -10.51 -10.31 2.98
N TRP A 407 -10.04 -10.94 1.91
CA TRP A 407 -9.08 -10.34 0.98
C TRP A 407 -9.65 -9.14 0.21
N VAL A 408 -10.90 -9.23 -0.24
CA VAL A 408 -11.60 -8.11 -0.88
C VAL A 408 -11.84 -6.98 0.11
N VAL A 409 -12.24 -7.30 1.34
CA VAL A 409 -12.49 -6.28 2.38
C VAL A 409 -11.21 -5.50 2.73
N VAL A 410 -10.08 -6.17 2.95
CA VAL A 410 -8.83 -5.46 3.33
C VAL A 410 -8.38 -4.48 2.25
N PHE A 411 -8.49 -4.84 0.98
CA PHE A 411 -8.12 -3.94 -0.10
C PHE A 411 -9.16 -2.85 -0.34
N ALA A 412 -10.45 -3.16 -0.25
CA ALA A 412 -11.51 -2.16 -0.35
C ALA A 412 -11.35 -1.07 0.73
N VAL A 413 -11.09 -1.47 1.98
CA VAL A 413 -10.86 -0.50 3.07
C VAL A 413 -9.63 0.36 2.78
N GLN A 414 -8.51 -0.23 2.34
CA GLN A 414 -7.32 0.56 1.98
C GLN A 414 -7.57 1.52 0.81
N ALA A 415 -8.36 1.10 -0.18
CA ALA A 415 -8.76 1.94 -1.30
C ALA A 415 -9.60 3.13 -0.84
N ILE A 416 -10.60 2.89 0.02
CA ILE A 416 -11.45 3.95 0.60
C ILE A 416 -10.61 4.94 1.40
N LEU A 417 -9.73 4.44 2.28
CA LEU A 417 -8.82 5.27 3.09
C LEU A 417 -7.89 6.13 2.22
N ALA A 418 -7.47 5.62 1.06
CA ALA A 418 -6.66 6.37 0.12
C ALA A 418 -7.43 7.51 -0.58
N CYS A 419 -8.76 7.48 -0.63
CA CYS A 419 -9.56 8.53 -1.25
C CYS A 419 -9.72 9.78 -0.38
N ASN A 420 -9.45 9.66 0.93
CA ASN A 420 -9.64 10.72 1.93
C ASN A 420 -11.08 11.28 1.95
N LEU A 421 -12.07 10.39 1.80
CA LEU A 421 -13.52 10.65 1.87
C LEU A 421 -14.19 9.78 2.95
N ASN A 422 -13.41 9.39 3.95
CA ASN A 422 -13.74 8.31 4.88
C ASN A 422 -14.93 8.68 5.79
N GLU A 423 -15.12 9.97 6.06
CA GLU A 423 -16.26 10.51 6.81
C GLU A 423 -17.60 10.24 6.11
N GLU A 424 -17.61 10.16 4.77
CA GLU A 424 -18.82 9.90 3.98
C GLU A 424 -19.20 8.40 3.95
N TYR A 425 -18.24 7.49 4.22
CA TYR A 425 -18.39 6.04 4.01
C TYR A 425 -17.98 5.20 5.24
N GLY A 426 -18.04 5.76 6.46
CA GLY A 426 -17.56 5.12 7.70
C GLY A 426 -18.15 3.74 8.02
N GLN A 427 -19.43 3.51 7.70
CA GLN A 427 -20.11 2.21 7.89
C GLN A 427 -19.50 1.06 7.08
N THR A 428 -18.62 1.37 6.12
CA THR A 428 -18.06 0.40 5.18
C THR A 428 -16.77 -0.31 5.65
N LEU A 429 -16.38 -0.12 6.92
CA LEU A 429 -15.04 -0.40 7.47
C LEU A 429 -14.96 -1.58 8.46
N LEU A 430 -15.98 -2.44 8.52
CA LEU A 430 -16.03 -3.58 9.46
C LEU A 430 -15.06 -4.71 9.09
N PHE A 431 -14.40 -5.30 10.09
CA PHE A 431 -13.38 -6.33 9.89
C PHE A 431 -13.22 -7.28 11.08
N PHE A 432 -13.00 -8.58 10.84
CA PHE A 432 -13.04 -9.64 11.86
C PHE A 432 -11.78 -10.50 11.82
N GLN A 433 -11.25 -10.91 12.99
CA GLN A 433 -9.99 -11.66 13.14
C GLN A 433 -10.24 -13.02 13.80
N VAL A 434 -9.39 -14.01 13.51
CA VAL A 434 -9.39 -15.31 14.21
C VAL A 434 -8.91 -15.15 15.66
N GLN A 435 -9.70 -15.66 16.61
CA GLN A 435 -9.46 -15.49 18.06
C GLN A 435 -8.68 -16.62 18.73
N ASP A 436 -8.70 -17.82 18.14
CA ASP A 436 -8.18 -19.05 18.76
C ASP A 436 -7.16 -19.77 17.88
N ASP A 437 -6.27 -20.52 18.53
CA ASP A 437 -5.39 -21.51 17.88
C ASP A 437 -6.16 -22.82 17.59
N PRO A 438 -5.64 -23.69 16.69
CA PRO A 438 -6.26 -24.98 16.45
C PRO A 438 -6.27 -25.84 17.73
N SER A 439 -7.30 -26.66 17.91
CA SER A 439 -7.43 -27.56 19.06
C SER A 439 -6.38 -28.69 19.05
N GLY A 440 -6.07 -29.20 20.24
CA GLY A 440 -5.16 -30.33 20.43
C GLY A 440 -3.70 -30.00 20.10
N ASP A 441 -2.90 -31.04 19.83
CA ASP A 441 -1.50 -30.88 19.38
C ASP A 441 -1.43 -30.62 17.87
N PHE A 442 -1.75 -29.39 17.48
CA PHE A 442 -1.78 -28.98 16.09
C PHE A 442 -0.41 -29.03 15.40
N LYS A 443 0.69 -28.99 16.16
CA LYS A 443 2.05 -29.11 15.62
C LYS A 443 2.33 -30.53 15.14
N ALA A 444 1.86 -31.54 15.87
CA ALA A 444 1.93 -32.94 15.43
C ALA A 444 1.14 -33.17 14.13
N MET A 445 0.13 -32.35 13.88
CA MET A 445 -0.68 -32.34 12.66
C MET A 445 -0.17 -31.36 11.60
N HIS A 446 1.08 -30.92 11.74
CA HIS A 446 1.79 -30.04 10.82
C HIS A 446 1.24 -28.61 10.67
N ARG A 447 0.21 -28.21 11.43
CA ARG A 447 -0.35 -26.87 11.42
C ARG A 447 0.56 -25.85 12.10
N HIS A 448 0.39 -24.60 11.73
CA HIS A 448 1.05 -23.45 12.33
C HIS A 448 0.05 -22.59 13.13
N ILE A 449 0.53 -21.67 13.98
CA ILE A 449 -0.32 -20.86 14.87
C ILE A 449 -1.32 -19.97 14.10
N THR A 450 -2.59 -19.94 14.53
CA THR A 450 -3.67 -19.20 13.86
C THR A 450 -4.19 -18.03 14.70
N LYS A 451 -3.93 -18.00 16.01
CA LYS A 451 -4.48 -16.98 16.91
C LYS A 451 -3.98 -15.59 16.53
N GLY A 452 -4.90 -14.69 16.19
CA GLY A 452 -4.59 -13.34 15.74
C GLY A 452 -4.41 -13.21 14.22
N SER A 453 -4.67 -14.27 13.45
CA SER A 453 -4.55 -14.25 11.99
C SER A 453 -5.81 -13.75 11.28
N TRP A 454 -5.64 -13.51 9.99
CA TRP A 454 -6.73 -13.43 9.02
C TRP A 454 -6.56 -14.52 7.96
N THR A 455 -7.69 -15.10 7.56
CA THR A 455 -7.79 -16.12 6.50
C THR A 455 -8.17 -15.44 5.18
N LEU A 456 -8.01 -16.11 4.04
CA LEU A 456 -8.38 -15.53 2.74
C LEU A 456 -9.89 -15.23 2.63
N SER A 457 -10.71 -16.13 3.19
CA SER A 457 -12.17 -16.09 3.10
C SER A 457 -12.82 -15.60 4.38
N MET A 458 -13.21 -16.50 5.28
CA MET A 458 -13.92 -16.22 6.54
C MET A 458 -13.21 -16.87 7.73
N SER A 459 -13.46 -16.40 8.96
CA SER A 459 -12.72 -16.90 10.14
C SER A 459 -12.95 -18.38 10.40
N ASP A 460 -14.13 -18.91 10.06
CA ASP A 460 -14.44 -20.32 10.20
C ASP A 460 -13.42 -21.19 9.47
N HIS A 461 -12.88 -20.73 8.33
CA HIS A 461 -11.84 -21.41 7.54
C HIS A 461 -10.59 -21.78 8.36
N GLY A 462 -10.21 -20.92 9.31
CA GLY A 462 -9.16 -21.22 10.28
C GLY A 462 -7.76 -21.51 9.73
N TRP A 463 -7.44 -21.15 8.48
CA TRP A 463 -6.09 -21.22 7.90
C TRP A 463 -5.49 -19.83 7.74
N GLN A 464 -4.45 -19.51 8.53
CA GLN A 464 -3.76 -18.22 8.35
C GLN A 464 -3.05 -18.15 7.00
N VAL A 465 -3.00 -16.93 6.47
CA VAL A 465 -2.16 -16.57 5.32
C VAL A 465 -1.36 -15.32 5.69
N SER A 466 -0.08 -15.30 5.36
CA SER A 466 0.88 -14.29 5.82
C SER A 466 0.57 -12.89 5.29
N ASP A 467 0.26 -12.77 3.99
CA ASP A 467 -0.15 -11.51 3.36
C ASP A 467 -1.51 -11.06 3.84
N VAL A 468 -2.50 -11.94 3.91
CA VAL A 468 -3.85 -11.61 4.40
C VAL A 468 -3.80 -11.15 5.85
N THR A 469 -3.01 -11.82 6.69
CA THR A 469 -2.77 -11.40 8.08
C THR A 469 -2.07 -10.05 8.15
N SER A 470 -1.12 -9.80 7.25
CA SER A 470 -0.37 -8.54 7.21
C SER A 470 -1.23 -7.36 6.74
N GLU A 471 -1.99 -7.52 5.65
CA GLU A 471 -2.92 -6.50 5.17
C GLU A 471 -4.07 -6.29 6.16
N GLY A 472 -4.55 -7.36 6.81
CA GLY A 472 -5.55 -7.29 7.88
C GLY A 472 -5.05 -6.52 9.12
N LEU A 473 -3.82 -6.78 9.57
CA LEU A 473 -3.16 -6.02 10.64
C LEU A 473 -3.01 -4.55 10.24
N ARG A 474 -2.56 -4.29 9.02
CA ARG A 474 -2.34 -2.93 8.52
C ARG A 474 -3.64 -2.12 8.48
N VAL A 475 -4.72 -2.70 7.95
CA VAL A 475 -6.05 -2.06 7.94
C VAL A 475 -6.49 -1.79 9.37
N SER A 476 -6.40 -2.77 10.26
CA SER A 476 -6.84 -2.62 11.65
C SER A 476 -6.04 -1.53 12.37
N LEU A 477 -4.74 -1.38 12.11
CA LEU A 477 -3.91 -0.29 12.64
C LEU A 477 -4.30 1.09 12.09
N LEU A 478 -4.68 1.18 10.81
CA LEU A 478 -5.16 2.43 10.20
C LEU A 478 -6.51 2.84 10.78
N LEU A 479 -7.46 1.90 10.88
CA LEU A 479 -8.77 2.14 11.51
C LEU A 479 -8.64 2.55 12.97
N SER A 480 -7.67 1.98 13.71
CA SER A 480 -7.43 2.32 15.12
C SER A 480 -6.96 3.76 15.40
N GLN A 481 -6.65 4.53 14.35
CA GLN A 481 -6.29 5.95 14.41
C GLN A 481 -7.47 6.88 14.08
N MET A 482 -8.61 6.32 13.68
CA MET A 482 -9.82 7.08 13.32
C MET A 482 -10.74 7.27 14.53
N SER A 483 -11.72 8.18 14.41
CA SER A 483 -12.72 8.40 15.47
C SER A 483 -13.56 7.14 15.70
N THR A 484 -13.82 6.81 16.96
CA THR A 484 -14.71 5.70 17.35
C THR A 484 -16.13 5.86 16.82
N ASP A 485 -16.56 7.10 16.57
CA ASP A 485 -17.87 7.39 15.97
C ASP A 485 -17.98 6.87 14.53
N LEU A 486 -16.85 6.71 13.85
CA LEU A 486 -16.78 6.29 12.44
C LEU A 486 -16.59 4.77 12.30
N VAL A 487 -15.70 4.19 13.10
CA VAL A 487 -15.22 2.80 12.93
C VAL A 487 -15.65 1.86 14.07
N GLY A 488 -16.39 2.35 15.05
CA GLY A 488 -16.80 1.59 16.23
C GLY A 488 -15.68 1.44 17.26
N GLU A 489 -15.80 0.43 18.12
CA GLU A 489 -14.83 0.19 19.18
C GLU A 489 -13.46 -0.20 18.63
N LYS A 490 -12.43 0.40 19.22
CA LYS A 490 -11.05 0.12 18.87
C LYS A 490 -10.67 -1.29 19.30
N MET A 491 -10.05 -2.03 18.38
CA MET A 491 -9.47 -3.34 18.68
C MET A 491 -8.43 -3.26 19.80
N GLU A 492 -8.48 -4.23 20.73
CA GLU A 492 -7.53 -4.32 21.84
C GLU A 492 -6.08 -4.51 21.35
N ASN A 493 -5.13 -3.88 22.05
CA ASN A 493 -3.71 -3.94 21.67
C ASN A 493 -3.16 -5.38 21.63
N GLN A 494 -3.67 -6.28 22.48
CA GLN A 494 -3.23 -7.67 22.51
C GLN A 494 -3.48 -8.38 21.18
N ARG A 495 -4.59 -8.06 20.50
CA ARG A 495 -4.94 -8.63 19.20
C ARG A 495 -4.00 -8.20 18.08
N PHE A 496 -3.43 -6.99 18.17
CA PHE A 496 -2.34 -6.57 17.28
C PHE A 496 -1.05 -7.35 17.55
N TYR A 497 -0.75 -7.62 18.83
CA TYR A 497 0.45 -8.37 19.21
C TYR A 497 0.38 -9.83 18.76
N ASP A 498 -0.79 -10.45 18.84
CA ASP A 498 -1.02 -11.81 18.37
C ASP A 498 -0.81 -11.90 16.83
N ALA A 499 -1.33 -10.94 16.06
CA ALA A 499 -1.09 -10.84 14.62
C ALA A 499 0.41 -10.67 14.27
N VAL A 500 1.11 -9.78 14.99
CA VAL A 500 2.56 -9.58 14.81
C VAL A 500 3.34 -10.85 15.15
N ASN A 501 2.90 -11.61 16.15
CA ASN A 501 3.55 -12.86 16.51
C ASN A 501 3.47 -13.88 15.38
N ILE A 502 2.32 -14.02 14.71
CA ILE A 502 2.18 -14.88 13.53
C ILE A 502 3.10 -14.43 12.41
N ILE A 503 3.07 -13.14 12.06
CA ILE A 503 3.90 -12.59 10.98
C ILE A 503 5.38 -12.88 11.28
N LEU A 504 5.90 -12.49 12.44
CA LEU A 504 7.30 -12.76 12.81
C LEU A 504 7.61 -14.26 12.81
N SER A 505 6.65 -15.11 13.21
CA SER A 505 6.83 -16.54 13.20
C SER A 505 6.89 -17.16 11.80
N LEU A 506 6.54 -16.48 10.72
CA LEU A 506 6.56 -17.05 9.36
C LEU A 506 7.79 -16.67 8.54
N GLN A 507 8.61 -15.72 9.02
CA GLN A 507 9.78 -15.26 8.28
C GLN A 507 10.83 -16.36 8.11
N SER A 508 11.31 -16.54 6.89
CA SER A 508 12.43 -17.42 6.56
C SER A 508 13.79 -16.78 6.86
N GLU A 509 14.84 -17.60 6.87
CA GLU A 509 16.22 -17.14 7.15
C GLU A 509 16.73 -16.12 6.11
N ASN A 510 16.30 -16.24 4.85
CA ASN A 510 16.62 -15.29 3.78
C ASN A 510 15.85 -13.94 3.89
N GLY A 511 14.97 -13.79 4.89
CA GLY A 511 14.15 -12.59 5.10
C GLY A 511 12.82 -12.56 4.35
N GLY A 512 12.59 -13.52 3.45
CA GLY A 512 11.36 -13.70 2.70
C GLY A 512 10.23 -14.33 3.52
N TYR A 513 9.02 -14.24 2.99
CA TYR A 513 7.81 -14.77 3.60
C TYR A 513 7.10 -15.73 2.65
N PRO A 514 6.78 -16.95 3.11
CA PRO A 514 5.87 -17.86 2.43
C PRO A 514 4.41 -17.45 2.64
N ALA A 515 3.48 -18.05 1.89
CA ALA A 515 2.07 -17.70 1.98
C ALA A 515 1.42 -18.28 3.25
N ARG A 516 1.64 -19.56 3.56
CA ARG A 516 0.89 -20.24 4.65
C ARG A 516 1.74 -20.76 5.80
N GLU A 517 2.83 -21.45 5.48
CA GLU A 517 3.69 -22.10 6.47
C GLU A 517 5.16 -21.80 6.20
N ARG A 518 6.01 -21.95 7.22
CA ARG A 518 7.47 -21.86 7.03
C ARG A 518 7.94 -22.82 5.93
N VAL A 519 8.99 -22.40 5.23
CA VAL A 519 9.68 -23.28 4.27
C VAL A 519 10.31 -24.45 5.03
N ARG A 520 9.73 -25.65 4.85
CA ARG A 520 10.18 -26.91 5.46
C ARG A 520 10.84 -27.85 4.45
N ALA A 521 10.43 -27.75 3.19
CA ALA A 521 10.94 -28.57 2.09
C ALA A 521 12.09 -27.84 1.38
N SER A 522 13.06 -28.59 0.87
CA SER A 522 14.13 -28.02 0.05
C SER A 522 13.70 -27.96 -1.43
N PRO A 523 14.15 -26.96 -2.22
CA PRO A 523 13.75 -26.82 -3.62
C PRO A 523 14.00 -28.06 -4.51
N TRP A 524 14.96 -28.92 -4.15
CA TRP A 524 15.21 -30.15 -4.93
C TRP A 524 14.05 -31.14 -4.89
N MET A 525 13.20 -31.10 -3.85
CA MET A 525 12.01 -31.96 -3.76
C MET A 525 11.05 -31.72 -4.92
N GLN A 526 11.14 -30.57 -5.58
CA GLN A 526 10.35 -30.27 -6.74
C GLN A 526 10.64 -31.15 -7.97
N LYS A 527 11.80 -31.82 -8.00
CA LYS A 527 12.10 -32.86 -9.00
C LYS A 527 11.19 -34.09 -8.88
N PHE A 528 10.50 -34.25 -7.76
CA PHE A 528 9.55 -35.32 -7.50
C PHE A 528 8.10 -34.83 -7.53
N ASN A 529 7.83 -33.72 -8.22
CA ASN A 529 6.49 -33.17 -8.36
C ASN A 529 5.51 -34.19 -9.00
N PRO A 530 4.53 -34.72 -8.27
CA PRO A 530 3.60 -35.70 -8.78
C PRO A 530 2.56 -35.15 -9.75
N THR A 531 2.60 -33.85 -10.07
CA THR A 531 1.65 -33.22 -11.01
C THR A 531 2.35 -32.77 -12.28
N GLU A 532 1.70 -33.06 -13.40
CA GLU A 532 2.14 -32.65 -14.74
C GLU A 532 1.67 -31.23 -15.08
N VAL A 533 0.65 -30.74 -14.37
CA VAL A 533 -0.11 -29.50 -14.68
C VAL A 533 0.23 -28.30 -13.77
N PHE A 534 0.94 -28.49 -12.65
CA PHE A 534 1.29 -27.42 -11.72
C PHE A 534 2.81 -27.31 -11.53
N GLU A 535 3.33 -26.09 -11.36
CA GLU A 535 4.71 -25.88 -10.88
C GLU A 535 4.70 -25.52 -9.38
N TYR A 536 5.59 -26.15 -8.61
CA TYR A 536 5.76 -25.95 -7.16
C TYR A 536 4.61 -26.38 -6.21
N PRO A 537 3.75 -27.38 -6.49
CA PRO A 537 2.72 -27.76 -5.51
C PRO A 537 3.29 -28.38 -4.21
N LEU A 538 4.48 -29.00 -4.27
CA LEU A 538 5.11 -29.67 -3.13
C LEU A 538 6.00 -28.75 -2.27
N PHE A 539 6.29 -27.55 -2.76
CA PHE A 539 7.26 -26.66 -2.17
C PHE A 539 6.59 -25.32 -1.85
N GLU A 540 6.47 -25.01 -0.57
CA GLU A 540 6.11 -23.67 -0.11
C GLU A 540 7.40 -22.82 -0.11
N GLY A 541 7.49 -21.85 -1.03
CA GLY A 541 8.61 -20.92 -1.13
C GLY A 541 8.27 -19.54 -0.62
N GLU A 542 9.26 -18.64 -0.59
CA GLU A 542 9.06 -17.24 -0.26
C GLU A 542 8.62 -16.40 -1.47
N TYR A 543 7.73 -15.43 -1.24
CA TYR A 543 7.14 -14.62 -2.31
C TYR A 543 7.29 -13.13 -2.04
N VAL A 544 7.52 -12.35 -3.11
CA VAL A 544 7.66 -10.88 -3.03
C VAL A 544 6.39 -10.21 -2.51
N GLY A 545 5.22 -10.68 -2.96
CA GLY A 545 3.92 -10.19 -2.48
C GLY A 545 3.77 -10.34 -0.96
N CYS A 546 3.93 -11.57 -0.47
CA CYS A 546 3.83 -11.88 0.97
C CYS A 546 4.86 -11.12 1.80
N THR A 547 6.12 -11.06 1.32
CA THR A 547 7.21 -10.34 2.00
C THR A 547 6.94 -8.84 2.08
N SER A 548 6.43 -8.25 1.00
CA SER A 548 6.10 -6.83 0.93
C SER A 548 4.93 -6.46 1.86
N SER A 549 3.87 -7.26 1.89
CA SER A 549 2.74 -7.05 2.80
C SER A 549 3.18 -7.11 4.27
N ALA A 550 3.97 -8.13 4.63
CA ALA A 550 4.55 -8.27 5.97
C ALA A 550 5.40 -7.06 6.36
N LEU A 551 6.30 -6.62 5.46
CA LEU A 551 7.15 -5.45 5.67
C LEU A 551 6.30 -4.19 5.87
N GLN A 552 5.29 -3.95 5.04
CA GLN A 552 4.40 -2.79 5.14
C GLN A 552 3.64 -2.75 6.47
N ALA A 553 3.09 -3.89 6.89
CA ALA A 553 2.36 -4.02 8.15
C ALA A 553 3.27 -3.80 9.37
N LEU A 554 4.43 -4.46 9.41
CA LEU A 554 5.42 -4.32 10.48
C LEU A 554 5.99 -2.90 10.55
N ALA A 555 6.23 -2.25 9.41
CA ALA A 555 6.71 -0.88 9.36
C ALA A 555 5.68 0.13 9.92
N LEU A 556 4.39 -0.11 9.71
CA LEU A 556 3.31 0.68 10.31
C LEU A 556 3.16 0.40 11.80
N PHE A 557 3.11 -0.88 12.18
CA PHE A 557 3.03 -1.32 13.58
C PHE A 557 4.17 -0.71 14.41
N ARG A 558 5.40 -0.78 13.91
CA ARG A 558 6.60 -0.21 14.53
C ARG A 558 6.48 1.29 14.84
N LYS A 559 5.75 2.06 14.02
CA LYS A 559 5.54 3.50 14.24
C LYS A 559 4.54 3.77 15.37
N LEU A 560 3.53 2.92 15.50
CA LEU A 560 2.44 3.10 16.47
C LEU A 560 2.76 2.45 17.83
N HIS A 561 3.43 1.29 17.81
CA HIS A 561 3.79 0.49 19.00
C HIS A 561 5.31 0.43 19.16
N THR A 562 5.91 1.54 19.60
CA THR A 562 7.38 1.72 19.60
C THR A 562 8.16 0.80 20.52
N LYS A 563 7.52 0.22 21.55
CA LYS A 563 8.19 -0.59 22.59
C LYS A 563 8.08 -2.11 22.38
N HIS A 564 7.10 -2.59 21.63
CA HIS A 564 6.82 -4.04 21.52
C HIS A 564 7.77 -4.71 20.52
N ARG A 565 8.57 -5.69 20.98
CA ARG A 565 9.50 -6.52 20.17
C ARG A 565 10.32 -5.74 19.12
N ARG A 566 10.80 -4.57 19.53
CA ARG A 566 11.38 -3.57 18.61
C ARG A 566 12.57 -4.11 17.79
N THR A 567 13.49 -4.81 18.46
CA THR A 567 14.71 -5.36 17.87
C THR A 567 14.40 -6.41 16.80
N GLU A 568 13.49 -7.34 17.11
CA GLU A 568 13.06 -8.38 16.19
C GLU A 568 12.34 -7.81 14.97
N ILE A 569 11.46 -6.82 15.17
CA ILE A 569 10.75 -6.15 14.07
C ILE A 569 11.71 -5.37 13.18
N ASP A 570 12.68 -4.65 13.75
CA ASP A 570 13.69 -3.90 12.96
C ASP A 570 14.58 -4.84 12.14
N SER A 571 14.97 -5.99 12.73
CA SER A 571 15.71 -7.04 12.00
C SER A 571 14.85 -7.63 10.88
N SER A 572 13.59 -7.95 11.17
CA SER A 572 12.66 -8.53 10.21
C SER A 572 12.45 -7.60 9.00
N ILE A 573 12.18 -6.30 9.24
CA ILE A 573 12.02 -5.29 8.18
C ILE A 573 13.28 -5.17 7.34
N SER A 574 14.46 -5.21 7.95
CA SER A 574 15.74 -5.08 7.25
C SER A 574 16.00 -6.30 6.35
N ASN A 575 15.78 -7.51 6.87
CA ASN A 575 15.95 -8.75 6.12
C ASN A 575 14.95 -8.84 4.96
N SER A 576 13.69 -8.45 5.17
CA SER A 576 12.69 -8.43 4.10
C SER A 576 12.98 -7.39 3.01
N ALA A 577 13.52 -6.23 3.38
CA ALA A 577 13.95 -5.25 2.39
C ALA A 577 15.11 -5.80 1.53
N GLN A 578 16.07 -6.49 2.17
CA GLN A 578 17.18 -7.12 1.47
C GLN A 578 16.68 -8.22 0.52
N TYR A 579 15.81 -9.11 0.99
CA TYR A 579 15.18 -10.15 0.17
C TYR A 579 14.53 -9.56 -1.09
N ILE A 580 13.73 -8.50 -0.96
CA ILE A 580 13.07 -7.86 -2.11
C ILE A 580 14.11 -7.28 -3.09
N GLU A 581 15.20 -6.69 -2.61
CA GLU A 581 16.28 -6.18 -3.48
C GLU A 581 17.03 -7.34 -4.18
N ASP A 582 17.23 -8.47 -3.50
CA ASP A 582 18.00 -9.62 -4.02
C ASP A 582 17.25 -10.42 -5.09
N VAL A 583 15.92 -10.53 -4.99
CA VAL A 583 15.09 -11.29 -5.94
C VAL A 583 14.57 -10.44 -7.11
N GLN A 584 15.03 -9.19 -7.26
CA GLN A 584 14.67 -8.34 -8.38
C GLN A 584 15.26 -8.87 -9.69
N GLU A 585 14.46 -8.89 -10.76
CA GLU A 585 14.92 -9.30 -12.08
C GLU A 585 15.88 -8.25 -12.70
N PRO A 586 16.75 -8.65 -13.65
CA PRO A 586 17.70 -7.73 -14.28
C PRO A 586 17.05 -6.51 -14.94
N ASP A 587 15.84 -6.67 -15.48
CA ASP A 587 15.05 -5.61 -16.12
C ASP A 587 14.35 -4.65 -15.13
N GLY A 588 14.48 -4.91 -13.82
CA GLY A 588 13.90 -4.10 -12.75
C GLY A 588 12.54 -4.57 -12.27
N SER A 589 11.96 -5.60 -12.89
CA SER A 589 10.67 -6.15 -12.48
C SER A 589 10.80 -7.18 -11.35
N TRP A 590 9.66 -7.58 -10.79
CA TRP A 590 9.54 -8.74 -9.91
C TRP A 590 8.45 -9.67 -10.41
N TYR A 591 8.70 -10.97 -10.39
CA TYR A 591 7.74 -11.98 -10.79
C TYR A 591 6.57 -12.10 -9.78
N GLY A 592 5.34 -12.16 -10.29
CA GLY A 592 4.12 -12.28 -9.50
C GLY A 592 3.59 -13.71 -9.44
N ASN A 593 3.49 -14.27 -8.23
CA ASN A 593 3.04 -15.67 -8.04
C ASN A 593 1.54 -15.82 -7.82
N TRP A 594 0.89 -14.78 -7.30
CA TRP A 594 -0.53 -14.77 -6.92
C TRP A 594 -1.39 -13.85 -7.80
N GLY A 595 -0.76 -13.19 -8.78
CA GLY A 595 -1.39 -12.25 -9.71
C GLY A 595 -0.59 -12.18 -11.00
N VAL A 596 -1.25 -11.80 -12.10
CA VAL A 596 -0.66 -11.71 -13.44
C VAL A 596 0.02 -10.36 -13.64
N CYS A 597 1.31 -10.28 -13.93
CA CYS A 597 2.40 -11.12 -13.45
C CYS A 597 3.51 -10.21 -12.93
N TYR A 598 4.29 -9.61 -13.83
CA TYR A 598 5.38 -8.71 -13.48
C TYR A 598 4.86 -7.36 -13.01
N SER A 599 3.74 -6.88 -13.56
CA SER A 599 3.10 -5.65 -13.09
C SER A 599 2.66 -5.76 -11.62
N TYR A 600 2.05 -6.90 -11.27
CA TYR A 600 1.62 -7.22 -9.91
C TYR A 600 2.82 -7.38 -8.96
N GLY A 601 3.81 -8.20 -9.31
CA GLY A 601 5.01 -8.41 -8.48
C GLY A 601 5.79 -7.12 -8.25
N THR A 602 5.97 -6.31 -9.29
CA THR A 602 6.69 -5.03 -9.22
C THR A 602 5.95 -4.01 -8.36
N TRP A 603 4.62 -3.99 -8.38
CA TRP A 603 3.83 -3.15 -7.48
C TRP A 603 4.14 -3.49 -6.01
N PHE A 604 4.12 -4.77 -5.64
CA PHE A 604 4.48 -5.18 -4.27
C PHE A 604 5.92 -4.85 -3.94
N GLY A 605 6.89 -5.15 -4.83
CA GLY A 605 8.30 -4.82 -4.62
C GLY A 605 8.51 -3.33 -4.32
N VAL A 606 7.93 -2.46 -5.13
CA VAL A 606 7.97 -1.00 -4.93
C VAL A 606 7.29 -0.57 -3.63
N ALA A 607 6.09 -1.10 -3.33
CA ALA A 607 5.35 -0.72 -2.13
C ALA A 607 6.11 -1.08 -0.84
N GLY A 608 6.74 -2.26 -0.81
CA GLY A 608 7.55 -2.76 0.30
C GLY A 608 8.79 -1.90 0.53
N LEU A 609 9.61 -1.69 -0.51
CA LEU A 609 10.83 -0.88 -0.41
C LEU A 609 10.53 0.56 0.05
N VAL A 610 9.44 1.16 -0.42
CA VAL A 610 9.12 2.52 0.00
C VAL A 610 8.61 2.55 1.45
N ALA A 611 7.97 1.49 1.94
CA ALA A 611 7.55 1.42 3.34
C ALA A 611 8.72 1.40 4.32
N CYS A 612 9.90 0.89 3.93
CA CYS A 612 11.12 0.98 4.74
C CYS A 612 11.94 2.27 4.50
N GLY A 613 11.42 3.24 3.73
CA GLY A 613 12.05 4.55 3.52
C GLY A 613 13.01 4.62 2.32
N ARG A 614 13.06 3.57 1.48
CA ARG A 614 13.71 3.67 0.16
C ARG A 614 12.91 4.61 -0.74
N ASN A 615 13.61 5.28 -1.64
CA ASN A 615 13.07 6.21 -2.60
C ASN A 615 13.96 6.23 -3.86
N TYR A 616 13.50 6.91 -4.91
CA TYR A 616 14.20 6.99 -6.19
C TYR A 616 15.67 7.42 -6.09
N LYS A 617 16.02 8.30 -5.13
CA LYS A 617 17.39 8.82 -4.99
C LYS A 617 18.33 7.82 -4.36
N ASN A 618 17.85 7.07 -3.37
CA ASN A 618 18.69 6.21 -2.53
C ASN A 618 18.61 4.71 -2.85
N CYS A 619 17.77 4.30 -3.81
CA CYS A 619 17.58 2.89 -4.14
C CYS A 619 17.62 2.68 -5.65
N ALA A 620 18.60 1.91 -6.13
CA ALA A 620 18.74 1.58 -7.55
C ALA A 620 17.61 0.65 -8.03
N ALA A 621 17.18 -0.30 -7.19
CA ALA A 621 16.09 -1.23 -7.50
C ALA A 621 14.80 -0.47 -7.84
N LEU A 622 14.46 0.56 -7.06
CA LEU A 622 13.30 1.41 -7.34
C LEU A 622 13.42 2.14 -8.68
N ARG A 623 14.62 2.61 -9.08
CA ARG A 623 14.80 3.30 -10.37
C ARG A 623 14.53 2.36 -11.54
N LYS A 624 15.12 1.16 -11.51
CA LYS A 624 14.90 0.14 -12.54
C LYS A 624 13.42 -0.26 -12.64
N ALA A 625 12.73 -0.36 -11.51
CA ALA A 625 11.29 -0.64 -11.48
C ALA A 625 10.45 0.44 -12.17
N CYS A 626 10.85 1.71 -12.06
CA CYS A 626 10.21 2.80 -12.83
C CYS A 626 10.43 2.65 -14.31
N ASP A 627 11.68 2.39 -14.70
CA ASP A 627 12.08 2.28 -16.09
C ASP A 627 11.34 1.11 -16.75
N PHE A 628 11.17 -0.01 -16.02
CA PHE A 628 10.31 -1.12 -16.41
C PHE A 628 8.88 -0.64 -16.69
N PHE A 629 8.18 -0.04 -15.72
CA PHE A 629 6.80 0.41 -15.94
C PHE A 629 6.68 1.40 -17.10
N ILE A 630 7.56 2.41 -17.19
CA ILE A 630 7.51 3.39 -18.28
C ILE A 630 7.70 2.69 -19.63
N SER A 631 8.62 1.73 -19.73
CA SER A 631 8.87 0.98 -20.96
C SER A 631 7.70 0.09 -21.42
N LYS A 632 6.79 -0.27 -20.51
CA LYS A 632 5.65 -1.16 -20.77
C LYS A 632 4.32 -0.42 -20.92
N GLN A 633 4.32 0.92 -20.92
CA GLN A 633 3.10 1.70 -21.13
C GLN A 633 2.62 1.56 -22.59
N LEU A 634 1.34 1.25 -22.76
CA LEU A 634 0.67 1.16 -24.05
C LEU A 634 0.41 2.54 -24.66
N PRO A 635 0.21 2.63 -26.00
CA PRO A 635 -0.12 3.90 -26.67
C PRO A 635 -1.39 4.59 -26.11
N ASN A 636 -2.35 3.81 -25.62
CA ASN A 636 -3.57 4.32 -24.99
C ASN A 636 -3.35 4.86 -23.55
N GLY A 637 -2.12 4.78 -23.02
CA GLY A 637 -1.77 5.24 -21.69
C GLY A 637 -1.92 4.20 -20.57
N GLY A 638 -2.43 2.99 -20.86
CA GLY A 638 -2.57 1.91 -19.89
C GLY A 638 -1.41 0.92 -19.86
N TRP A 639 -1.53 -0.10 -19.00
CA TRP A 639 -0.63 -1.26 -18.96
C TRP A 639 -1.45 -2.53 -19.05
N GLY A 640 -1.06 -3.49 -19.88
CA GLY A 640 -1.78 -4.76 -19.98
C GLY A 640 -0.82 -5.92 -20.06
N GLU A 641 -1.16 -7.01 -19.37
CA GLU A 641 -0.32 -8.18 -19.24
C GLU A 641 -1.19 -9.45 -19.38
N SER A 642 -0.81 -10.34 -20.29
CA SER A 642 -1.51 -11.62 -20.50
C SER A 642 -1.18 -12.59 -19.39
N TYR A 643 -2.09 -13.52 -19.10
CA TYR A 643 -1.81 -14.69 -18.27
C TYR A 643 -0.62 -15.53 -18.81
N LEU A 644 -0.35 -15.48 -20.13
CA LEU A 644 0.81 -16.10 -20.76
C LEU A 644 2.15 -15.59 -20.21
N SER A 645 2.15 -14.43 -19.56
CA SER A 645 3.35 -13.87 -18.93
C SER A 645 3.84 -14.74 -17.76
N CYS A 646 2.90 -15.32 -17.00
CA CYS A 646 3.20 -16.31 -15.96
C CYS A 646 3.77 -17.59 -16.59
N ASN A 647 3.08 -18.10 -17.61
CA ASN A 647 3.45 -19.35 -18.28
C ASN A 647 4.86 -19.26 -18.90
N ASN A 648 5.17 -18.17 -19.58
CA ASN A 648 6.40 -18.01 -20.33
C ASN A 648 7.55 -17.35 -19.54
N LYS A 649 7.28 -16.83 -18.33
CA LYS A 649 8.23 -16.03 -17.52
C LYS A 649 8.85 -14.86 -18.31
N VAL A 650 8.01 -14.19 -19.08
CA VAL A 650 8.33 -12.97 -19.81
C VAL A 650 7.12 -12.05 -19.82
N HIS A 651 7.31 -10.74 -19.82
CA HIS A 651 6.18 -9.81 -19.89
C HIS A 651 5.53 -9.86 -21.28
N VAL A 652 4.33 -10.45 -21.39
CA VAL A 652 3.53 -10.51 -22.62
C VAL A 652 2.47 -9.42 -22.56
N CYS A 653 2.65 -8.38 -23.39
CA CYS A 653 1.75 -7.24 -23.39
C CYS A 653 0.44 -7.56 -24.13
N VAL A 654 -0.69 -7.15 -23.55
CA VAL A 654 -2.02 -7.20 -24.18
C VAL A 654 -2.61 -5.80 -24.14
N CYS A 655 -3.45 -5.46 -25.12
CA CYS A 655 -4.21 -4.21 -25.15
C CYS A 655 -5.27 -4.17 -24.04
N MET A 656 -4.85 -4.14 -22.77
CA MET A 656 -5.75 -4.05 -21.62
C MET A 656 -5.24 -3.09 -20.56
N ASN A 657 -6.17 -2.68 -19.69
CA ASN A 657 -6.14 -1.45 -18.93
C ASN A 657 -5.92 -1.72 -17.44
N ASN A 658 -4.71 -2.12 -17.05
CA ASN A 658 -4.27 -2.16 -15.66
C ASN A 658 -3.57 -0.84 -15.32
N LEU A 659 -4.01 -0.20 -14.23
CA LEU A 659 -3.24 0.85 -13.58
C LEU A 659 -2.82 0.33 -12.20
N PHE A 660 -1.59 -0.17 -12.09
CA PHE A 660 -1.03 -0.47 -10.79
C PHE A 660 -0.19 0.71 -10.31
N GLN A 661 -0.62 1.22 -9.16
CA GLN A 661 0.03 2.14 -8.24
C GLN A 661 1.51 2.48 -8.54
N ILE A 662 1.75 3.47 -9.42
CA ILE A 662 3.02 4.24 -9.46
C ILE A 662 3.00 5.23 -8.29
N LYS A 663 2.80 4.70 -7.09
CA LYS A 663 2.42 5.44 -5.88
C LYS A 663 3.54 6.30 -5.31
N ARG A 664 4.80 5.99 -5.59
CA ARG A 664 5.86 6.39 -4.64
C ARG A 664 7.23 6.70 -5.21
N ILE A 665 7.33 6.78 -6.53
CA ILE A 665 8.52 7.31 -7.15
C ILE A 665 8.32 8.82 -7.35
N ARG A 666 9.20 9.57 -6.70
CA ARG A 666 9.18 11.04 -6.50
C ARG A 666 8.88 11.85 -7.76
N ALA A 667 8.48 13.10 -7.54
CA ALA A 667 8.25 14.22 -8.45
C ALA A 667 9.32 14.53 -9.53
N GLU A 668 10.35 13.68 -9.68
CA GLU A 668 11.43 13.82 -10.67
C GLU A 668 11.19 13.01 -11.95
N ILE A 669 10.19 12.13 -11.96
CA ILE A 669 9.73 11.44 -13.17
C ILE A 669 8.60 12.23 -13.81
N ASP A 670 8.63 12.33 -15.14
CA ASP A 670 7.57 12.90 -15.96
C ASP A 670 6.19 12.36 -15.53
N PRO A 671 5.25 13.21 -15.08
CA PRO A 671 3.93 12.77 -14.67
C PRO A 671 3.02 12.43 -15.87
N THR A 672 3.42 12.73 -17.10
CA THR A 672 2.62 12.55 -18.32
C THR A 672 2.10 11.11 -18.49
N PRO A 673 2.91 10.04 -18.32
CA PRO A 673 2.42 8.67 -18.31
C PRO A 673 1.26 8.43 -17.34
N ILE A 674 1.33 8.99 -16.14
CA ILE A 674 0.32 8.81 -15.09
C ILE A 674 -0.98 9.54 -15.46
N HIS A 675 -0.88 10.77 -15.99
CA HIS A 675 -2.04 11.53 -16.44
C HIS A 675 -2.80 10.82 -17.58
N ARG A 676 -2.07 10.24 -18.54
CA ARG A 676 -2.69 9.45 -19.63
C ARG A 676 -3.43 8.23 -19.09
N GLY A 677 -2.82 7.48 -18.17
CA GLY A 677 -3.44 6.33 -17.53
C GLY A 677 -4.69 6.68 -16.74
N VAL A 678 -4.68 7.75 -15.94
CA VAL A 678 -5.87 8.17 -15.17
C VAL A 678 -7.02 8.62 -16.07
N ARG A 679 -6.72 9.40 -17.13
CA ARG A 679 -7.76 9.87 -18.07
C ARG A 679 -8.45 8.70 -18.76
N VAL A 680 -7.66 7.82 -19.40
CA VAL A 680 -8.20 6.77 -20.27
C VAL A 680 -8.77 5.61 -19.45
N LEU A 681 -8.05 5.16 -18.42
CA LEU A 681 -8.37 3.90 -17.73
C LEU A 681 -9.32 4.05 -16.57
N ILE A 682 -9.52 5.26 -16.04
CA ILE A 682 -10.34 5.47 -14.84
C ILE A 682 -11.51 6.41 -15.13
N ILE A 683 -11.25 7.59 -15.70
CA ILE A 683 -12.34 8.55 -15.92
C ILE A 683 -13.18 8.09 -17.14
N ASN A 684 -12.53 7.80 -18.27
CA ASN A 684 -13.25 7.49 -19.50
C ASN A 684 -13.80 6.05 -19.58
N SER A 685 -13.30 5.12 -18.77
CA SER A 685 -13.76 3.72 -18.74
C SER A 685 -14.92 3.48 -17.76
N GLN A 686 -15.17 4.41 -16.82
CA GLN A 686 -16.23 4.28 -15.82
C GLN A 686 -17.60 4.16 -16.50
N THR A 687 -18.42 3.21 -16.03
CA THR A 687 -19.77 2.97 -16.53
C THR A 687 -20.76 3.96 -15.90
N GLU A 688 -22.01 3.93 -16.37
CA GLU A 688 -23.11 4.72 -15.78
C GLU A 688 -23.42 4.31 -14.33
N ASN A 689 -23.09 3.07 -13.95
CA ASN A 689 -23.28 2.54 -12.60
C ASN A 689 -22.08 2.83 -11.68
N GLY A 690 -21.10 3.61 -12.13
CA GLY A 690 -19.90 3.97 -11.38
C GLY A 690 -18.86 2.85 -11.24
N ASP A 691 -19.13 1.66 -11.78
CA ASP A 691 -18.21 0.51 -11.82
C ASP A 691 -17.35 0.52 -13.11
N PHE A 692 -16.50 -0.50 -13.30
CA PHE A 692 -15.52 -0.58 -14.39
C PHE A 692 -15.56 -1.88 -15.19
N PRO A 693 -15.66 -1.84 -16.53
CA PRO A 693 -15.95 -3.01 -17.36
C PRO A 693 -14.97 -4.16 -17.15
N GLN A 694 -15.48 -5.39 -17.07
CA GLN A 694 -14.68 -6.59 -16.83
C GLN A 694 -13.50 -6.73 -17.81
N GLN A 695 -12.41 -7.30 -17.30
CA GLN A 695 -11.18 -7.56 -18.07
C GLN A 695 -10.76 -9.03 -17.95
N GLU A 696 -9.68 -9.38 -18.64
CA GLU A 696 -9.02 -10.68 -18.53
C GLU A 696 -8.65 -11.05 -17.09
N ILE A 697 -8.39 -12.35 -16.90
CA ILE A 697 -8.06 -12.95 -15.61
C ILE A 697 -6.82 -12.30 -14.96
N LYS A 698 -6.95 -11.93 -13.68
CA LYS A 698 -5.90 -11.16 -12.96
C LYS A 698 -5.16 -11.98 -11.92
N GLY A 699 -5.74 -13.09 -11.47
CA GLY A 699 -5.11 -14.01 -10.53
C GLY A 699 -4.39 -15.15 -11.26
N MET A 700 -3.29 -15.60 -10.66
CA MET A 700 -2.58 -16.79 -11.09
C MET A 700 -2.09 -17.54 -9.85
N SER A 701 -2.00 -18.85 -9.93
CA SER A 701 -1.40 -19.71 -8.91
C SER A 701 -0.65 -20.86 -9.58
N PHE A 702 0.37 -21.40 -8.91
CA PHE A 702 1.19 -22.53 -9.39
C PHE A 702 1.67 -22.36 -10.85
N ARG A 703 1.94 -21.11 -11.24
CA ARG A 703 2.29 -20.61 -12.58
C ARG A 703 1.21 -20.70 -13.67
N TYR A 704 0.44 -21.80 -13.71
CA TYR A 704 -0.46 -22.10 -14.84
C TYR A 704 -1.95 -21.99 -14.49
N CYS A 705 -2.30 -21.92 -13.20
CA CYS A 705 -3.68 -21.99 -12.74
C CYS A 705 -4.27 -20.58 -12.57
N GLY A 706 -5.09 -20.15 -13.53
CA GLY A 706 -5.73 -18.84 -13.52
C GLY A 706 -6.85 -18.73 -12.48
N LEU A 707 -6.87 -17.61 -11.74
CA LEU A 707 -7.91 -17.27 -10.75
C LEU A 707 -8.60 -15.95 -11.12
N HIS A 708 -9.92 -15.96 -11.11
CA HIS A 708 -10.75 -14.80 -11.38
C HIS A 708 -11.13 -14.11 -10.06
N TYR A 709 -10.73 -12.85 -9.94
CA TYR A 709 -11.07 -11.98 -8.82
C TYR A 709 -11.97 -10.85 -9.33
N ALA A 710 -13.29 -11.04 -9.29
CA ALA A 710 -14.25 -10.10 -9.89
C ALA A 710 -14.16 -8.69 -9.28
N ALA A 711 -14.01 -8.58 -7.95
CA ALA A 711 -13.98 -7.30 -7.26
C ALA A 711 -12.69 -6.46 -7.47
N PHE A 712 -11.62 -7.06 -7.99
CA PHE A 712 -10.32 -6.39 -8.08
C PHE A 712 -10.35 -5.19 -9.02
N ILE A 713 -11.16 -5.23 -10.07
CA ILE A 713 -11.22 -4.13 -11.02
C ILE A 713 -11.75 -2.85 -10.37
N ASP A 714 -12.81 -2.96 -9.57
CA ASP A 714 -13.40 -1.82 -8.89
C ASP A 714 -12.49 -1.32 -7.76
N VAL A 715 -11.95 -2.24 -6.95
CA VAL A 715 -11.12 -1.88 -5.80
C VAL A 715 -9.79 -1.23 -6.22
N PHE A 716 -9.07 -1.80 -7.19
CA PHE A 716 -7.74 -1.27 -7.56
C PHE A 716 -7.83 0.03 -8.37
N LEU A 717 -8.83 0.19 -9.24
CA LEU A 717 -9.02 1.44 -9.99
C LEU A 717 -9.45 2.59 -9.05
N LEU A 718 -10.35 2.30 -8.10
CA LEU A 718 -10.68 3.25 -7.04
C LEU A 718 -9.44 3.64 -6.23
N TRP A 719 -8.65 2.65 -5.80
CA TRP A 719 -7.43 2.91 -5.03
C TRP A 719 -6.44 3.78 -5.80
N ALA A 720 -6.25 3.50 -7.09
CA ALA A 720 -5.32 4.27 -7.93
C ALA A 720 -5.80 5.72 -8.11
N LEU A 721 -7.12 5.94 -8.25
CA LEU A 721 -7.70 7.27 -8.36
C LEU A 721 -7.58 8.07 -7.04
N GLY A 722 -7.79 7.41 -5.90
CA GLY A 722 -7.66 8.05 -4.58
C GLY A 722 -6.24 8.54 -4.32
N GLU A 723 -5.26 7.70 -4.64
CA GLU A 723 -3.83 8.06 -4.54
C GLU A 723 -3.46 9.20 -5.50
N TYR A 724 -4.01 9.20 -6.72
CA TYR A 724 -3.81 10.29 -7.68
C TYR A 724 -4.36 11.64 -7.19
N ARG A 725 -5.54 11.65 -6.56
CA ARG A 725 -6.13 12.86 -5.95
C ARG A 725 -5.25 13.42 -4.85
N ASN A 726 -4.75 12.57 -3.96
CA ASN A 726 -3.87 13.01 -2.87
C ASN A 726 -2.55 13.61 -3.39
N ARG A 727 -2.12 13.28 -4.61
CA ARG A 727 -0.95 13.89 -5.27
C ARG A 727 -1.27 15.25 -5.90
N SER A 728 -2.45 15.39 -6.51
CA SER A 728 -2.88 16.60 -7.24
C SER A 728 -3.37 17.73 -6.32
N SER A 729 -3.68 17.38 -5.06
CA SER A 729 -4.30 18.27 -4.06
C SER A 729 -3.32 18.85 -3.03
N ASP A 730 -2.04 19.06 -3.35
CA ASP A 730 -1.16 19.77 -2.41
C ASP A 730 -1.55 21.26 -2.31
N VAL A 731 -2.42 21.56 -1.34
CA VAL A 731 -2.91 22.90 -0.99
C VAL A 731 -1.74 23.86 -0.81
N ALA A 732 -0.61 23.38 -0.25
CA ALA A 732 0.58 24.21 -0.10
C ALA A 732 1.15 24.61 -1.48
N SER A 733 1.32 23.64 -2.38
CA SER A 733 1.81 23.88 -3.75
C SER A 733 0.93 24.88 -4.51
N LYS A 734 -0.40 24.74 -4.42
CA LYS A 734 -1.36 25.68 -5.05
C LYS A 734 -1.20 27.11 -4.51
N ILE A 735 -1.07 27.29 -3.19
CA ILE A 735 -0.87 28.61 -2.57
C ILE A 735 0.49 29.22 -2.98
N TRP A 736 1.57 28.45 -2.91
CA TRP A 736 2.91 28.94 -3.27
C TRP A 736 3.02 29.32 -4.75
N LYS A 737 2.46 28.50 -5.64
CA LYS A 737 2.44 28.78 -7.09
C LYS A 737 1.69 30.07 -7.40
N ARG A 738 0.52 30.29 -6.77
CA ARG A 738 -0.31 31.49 -6.98
C ARG A 738 0.41 32.78 -6.59
N PHE A 739 1.01 32.82 -5.39
CA PHE A 739 1.78 33.99 -4.98
C PHE A 739 3.05 34.19 -5.83
N SER A 740 3.72 33.10 -6.25
CA SER A 740 4.92 33.19 -7.09
C SER A 740 4.62 33.83 -8.46
N LEU A 741 3.48 33.48 -9.08
CA LEU A 741 3.03 34.04 -10.36
C LEU A 741 2.78 35.55 -10.25
N ILE A 742 1.98 35.98 -9.27
CA ILE A 742 1.64 37.40 -9.07
C ILE A 742 2.89 38.25 -8.79
N LEU A 743 3.86 37.69 -8.06
CA LEU A 743 5.06 38.42 -7.64
C LEU A 743 6.23 38.24 -8.61
N GLY A 744 6.04 37.53 -9.73
CA GLY A 744 7.07 37.32 -10.76
C GLY A 744 8.29 36.53 -10.25
N ILE A 745 8.09 35.61 -9.30
CA ILE A 745 9.13 34.74 -8.77
C ILE A 745 9.09 33.41 -9.53
N PRO A 746 10.23 32.95 -10.09
CA PRO A 746 10.29 31.63 -10.72
C PRO A 746 9.92 30.54 -9.70
N TYR A 747 8.84 29.80 -9.98
CA TYR A 747 8.40 28.69 -9.16
C TYR A 747 8.83 27.38 -9.81
N ASP A 748 9.71 26.64 -9.14
CA ASP A 748 10.17 25.32 -9.55
C ASP A 748 9.80 24.31 -8.46
N PRO A 749 8.82 23.42 -8.71
CA PRO A 749 8.35 22.45 -7.71
C PRO A 749 9.43 21.43 -7.30
N ASN A 750 10.52 21.30 -8.07
CA ASN A 750 11.57 20.31 -7.83
C ASN A 750 12.70 20.82 -6.92
N ARG A 751 12.71 22.12 -6.57
CA ARG A 751 13.70 22.70 -5.66
C ARG A 751 13.37 22.43 -4.19
N ARG A 752 14.40 22.38 -3.34
CA ARG A 752 14.21 22.24 -1.89
C ARG A 752 13.41 23.43 -1.38
N TRP A 753 12.45 23.17 -0.49
CA TRP A 753 11.58 24.19 0.08
C TRP A 753 12.35 25.41 0.61
N PHE A 754 13.45 25.15 1.32
CA PHE A 754 14.33 26.20 1.85
C PHE A 754 14.94 27.09 0.75
N GLU A 755 15.30 26.52 -0.39
CA GLU A 755 15.85 27.27 -1.53
C GLU A 755 14.78 28.13 -2.20
N LEU A 756 13.55 27.62 -2.32
CA LEU A 756 12.39 28.39 -2.78
C LEU A 756 12.19 29.59 -1.87
N VAL A 757 12.11 29.42 -0.55
CA VAL A 757 11.97 30.52 0.41
C VAL A 757 13.12 31.52 0.34
N LEU A 758 14.36 31.04 0.20
CA LEU A 758 15.54 31.90 0.07
C LEU A 758 15.46 32.84 -1.13
N MET A 759 14.87 32.40 -2.25
CA MET A 759 14.68 33.25 -3.43
C MET A 759 13.76 34.43 -3.15
N TRP A 760 12.74 34.25 -2.30
CA TRP A 760 11.84 35.32 -1.87
C TRP A 760 12.59 36.36 -1.04
N PHE A 761 13.37 35.90 -0.05
CA PHE A 761 14.16 36.79 0.80
C PHE A 761 15.29 37.50 0.05
N ARG A 762 15.90 36.86 -0.97
CA ARG A 762 16.94 37.49 -1.81
C ARG A 762 16.40 38.64 -2.66
N ARG A 763 15.12 38.59 -3.06
CA ARG A 763 14.45 39.63 -3.84
C ARG A 763 13.76 40.69 -2.97
N ALA A 764 13.60 40.43 -1.67
CA ALA A 764 12.99 41.37 -0.73
C ALA A 764 13.91 42.59 -0.51
N THR A 765 13.43 43.78 -0.91
CA THR A 765 14.14 45.06 -0.69
C THR A 765 13.37 45.94 0.28
N THR A 766 14.03 46.47 1.31
CA THR A 766 13.39 47.35 2.31
C THR A 766 13.03 48.74 1.79
N LYS A 767 13.51 49.09 0.58
CA LYS A 767 13.33 50.40 -0.04
C LYS A 767 12.01 50.55 -0.82
N SER A 768 11.38 49.42 -1.18
CA SER A 768 10.12 49.36 -1.94
C SER A 768 9.00 48.71 -1.13
N GLN A 769 7.75 49.05 -1.44
CA GLN A 769 6.58 48.45 -0.77
C GLN A 769 6.45 46.95 -1.06
N VAL A 770 6.62 46.56 -2.33
CA VAL A 770 6.59 45.15 -2.76
C VAL A 770 7.74 44.35 -2.13
N GLY A 771 8.93 44.93 -2.03
CA GLY A 771 10.06 44.27 -1.37
C GLY A 771 9.84 43.98 0.12
N ASN A 772 9.14 44.86 0.84
CA ASN A 772 8.73 44.60 2.22
C ASN A 772 7.69 43.47 2.31
N ILE A 773 6.72 43.45 1.39
CA ILE A 773 5.71 42.38 1.29
C ILE A 773 6.35 41.03 0.98
N LEU A 774 7.32 41.00 0.05
CA LEU A 774 8.08 39.80 -0.32
C LEU A 774 8.81 39.15 0.86
N GLY A 775 9.32 39.95 1.80
CA GLY A 775 9.96 39.45 3.02
C GLY A 775 8.99 38.86 4.05
N LEU A 776 7.69 39.21 3.97
CA LEU A 776 6.69 38.78 4.96
C LEU A 776 5.86 37.59 4.48
N ILE A 777 5.54 37.54 3.18
CA ILE A 777 4.67 36.52 2.58
C ILE A 777 5.08 35.08 2.96
N PRO A 778 6.37 34.68 2.86
CA PRO A 778 6.72 33.30 3.15
C PRO A 778 6.37 32.88 4.58
N SER A 779 6.62 33.76 5.56
CA SER A 779 6.30 33.50 6.97
C SER A 779 4.79 33.40 7.21
N ILE A 780 3.99 34.23 6.54
CA ILE A 780 2.53 34.22 6.68
C ILE A 780 1.94 32.94 6.06
N ILE A 781 2.40 32.55 4.87
CA ILE A 781 1.96 31.31 4.22
C ILE A 781 2.29 30.11 5.12
N ILE A 782 3.54 30.00 5.59
CA ILE A 782 3.97 28.92 6.48
C ILE A 782 3.11 28.90 7.75
N TRP A 783 2.92 30.05 8.39
CA TRP A 783 2.11 30.16 9.60
C TRP A 783 0.68 29.70 9.37
N LYS A 784 0.04 30.16 8.27
CA LYS A 784 -1.35 29.81 7.98
C LYS A 784 -1.48 28.33 7.61
N LEU A 785 -0.59 27.79 6.79
CA LEU A 785 -0.56 26.36 6.46
C LEU A 785 -0.35 25.50 7.71
N TRP A 786 0.54 25.92 8.61
CA TRP A 786 0.75 25.27 9.91
C TRP A 786 -0.52 25.30 10.76
N GLN A 787 -1.20 26.44 10.87
CA GLN A 787 -2.49 26.54 11.57
C GLN A 787 -3.56 25.64 10.96
N CYS A 788 -3.66 25.59 9.63
CA CYS A 788 -4.61 24.72 8.93
C CYS A 788 -4.31 23.24 9.21
N ARG A 789 -3.02 22.86 9.19
CA ARG A 789 -2.59 21.51 9.55
C ARG A 789 -2.93 21.18 11.00
N CYS A 790 -2.71 22.11 11.92
CA CYS A 790 -3.06 21.96 13.33
C CYS A 790 -4.56 21.79 13.55
N LYS A 791 -5.40 22.56 12.85
CA LYS A 791 -6.87 22.43 12.90
C LYS A 791 -7.36 21.14 12.28
N ALA A 792 -6.79 20.73 11.16
CA ALA A 792 -7.12 19.44 10.55
C ALA A 792 -6.75 18.28 11.51
N TRP A 793 -5.59 18.37 12.17
CA TRP A 793 -5.11 17.33 13.08
C TRP A 793 -5.86 17.29 14.43
N MET A 794 -6.17 18.45 15.00
CA MET A 794 -6.74 18.53 16.37
C MET A 794 -8.25 18.71 16.39
N GLU A 795 -8.85 19.27 15.34
CA GLU A 795 -10.28 19.62 15.29
C GLU A 795 -11.01 18.96 14.10
N GLY A 796 -10.33 18.19 13.25
CA GLY A 796 -10.91 17.56 12.04
C GLY A 796 -11.33 18.54 10.93
N LYS A 797 -11.06 19.84 11.08
CA LYS A 797 -11.53 20.86 10.13
C LYS A 797 -10.54 21.09 8.99
N THR A 798 -10.92 20.76 7.77
CA THR A 798 -10.17 21.11 6.54
C THR A 798 -10.58 22.47 6.01
N ILE A 799 -9.61 23.34 5.71
CA ILE A 799 -9.84 24.71 5.21
C ILE A 799 -9.47 24.75 3.72
N SER A 800 -10.33 25.37 2.90
CA SER A 800 -10.13 25.43 1.45
C SER A 800 -8.96 26.33 1.04
N THR A 801 -8.39 26.09 -0.15
CA THR A 801 -7.33 26.92 -0.73
C THR A 801 -7.76 28.39 -0.88
N GLU A 802 -9.02 28.64 -1.23
CA GLU A 802 -9.56 30.00 -1.38
C GLU A 802 -9.70 30.74 -0.04
N GLU A 803 -10.08 30.05 1.03
CA GLU A 803 -10.12 30.65 2.37
C GLU A 803 -8.72 30.98 2.89
N ILE A 804 -7.74 30.11 2.63
CA ILE A 804 -6.33 30.37 2.97
C ILE A 804 -5.83 31.60 2.19
N TRP A 805 -6.11 31.67 0.90
CA TRP A 805 -5.77 32.81 0.05
C TRP A 805 -6.38 34.12 0.55
N ARG A 806 -7.70 34.16 0.78
CA ARG A 806 -8.40 35.35 1.29
C ARG A 806 -7.84 35.80 2.62
N PHE A 807 -7.56 34.86 3.53
CA PHE A 807 -6.98 35.18 4.83
C PHE A 807 -5.62 35.87 4.70
N ILE A 808 -4.74 35.33 3.86
CA ILE A 808 -3.40 35.90 3.66
C ILE A 808 -3.52 37.31 3.05
N CYS A 809 -4.41 37.52 2.07
CA CYS A 809 -4.65 38.85 1.49
C CYS A 809 -5.19 39.86 2.50
N VAL A 810 -6.15 39.47 3.36
CA VAL A 810 -6.68 40.33 4.44
C VAL A 810 -5.57 40.68 5.44
N TRP A 811 -4.72 39.72 5.79
CA TRP A 811 -3.60 39.96 6.70
C TRP A 811 -2.59 40.95 6.10
N LEU A 812 -2.25 40.79 4.81
CA LEU A 812 -1.35 41.70 4.10
C LEU A 812 -1.88 43.14 4.10
N ARG A 813 -3.19 43.35 3.89
CA ARG A 813 -3.81 44.68 4.00
C ARG A 813 -3.70 45.28 5.40
N LYS A 814 -3.88 44.48 6.45
CA LYS A 814 -3.76 44.96 7.83
C LYS A 814 -2.34 45.42 8.17
N VAL A 815 -1.33 44.66 7.72
CA VAL A 815 0.07 44.94 8.05
C VAL A 815 0.67 46.08 7.21
N GLN A 816 0.09 46.37 6.05
CA GLN A 816 0.52 47.47 5.20
C GLN A 816 0.65 48.80 5.96
N ASN A 817 -0.30 49.16 6.82
CA ASN A 817 -0.30 50.43 7.54
C ASN A 817 0.93 50.61 8.44
N SER A 818 1.62 49.52 8.79
CA SER A 818 2.85 49.55 9.58
C SER A 818 4.12 49.64 8.73
N LEU A 819 4.04 49.56 7.39
CA LEU A 819 5.17 49.58 6.46
C LEU A 819 5.54 51.02 6.04
N THR A 820 5.96 51.87 6.99
CA THR A 820 6.09 53.34 6.81
C THR A 820 7.43 53.84 6.22
N LYS A 821 8.28 52.96 5.68
CA LYS A 821 9.67 53.29 5.26
C LYS A 821 9.94 53.17 3.76
N ILE A 822 9.02 53.64 2.91
CA ILE A 822 9.17 53.51 1.45
C ILE A 822 9.88 54.75 0.89
N THR A 823 10.90 54.51 0.06
CA THR A 823 11.74 55.56 -0.56
C THR A 823 11.73 55.54 -2.09
N LYS A 824 11.20 54.47 -2.71
CA LYS A 824 11.02 54.32 -4.16
C LYS A 824 9.79 53.45 -4.48
N ILE A 825 9.08 53.78 -5.55
CA ILE A 825 8.02 52.94 -6.16
C ILE A 825 8.35 52.83 -7.66
N GLY A 826 8.42 51.61 -8.19
CA GLY A 826 8.53 51.36 -9.62
C GLY A 826 7.18 51.10 -10.27
N ILE A 827 7.05 51.30 -11.58
CA ILE A 827 5.81 51.06 -12.35
C ILE A 827 5.34 49.60 -12.21
N ALA A 828 6.26 48.63 -12.25
CA ALA A 828 5.95 47.21 -12.04
C ALA A 828 5.53 46.87 -10.60
N ASP A 829 5.79 47.74 -9.62
CA ASP A 829 5.34 47.54 -8.25
C ASP A 829 3.86 47.92 -8.09
N GLU A 830 3.37 48.92 -8.84
CA GLU A 830 1.96 49.32 -8.79
C GLU A 830 1.01 48.26 -9.36
N GLU A 831 1.43 47.56 -10.42
CA GLU A 831 0.65 46.47 -11.04
C GLU A 831 0.52 45.28 -10.06
N ARG A 832 1.63 44.84 -9.47
CA ARG A 832 1.64 43.75 -8.46
C ARG A 832 0.84 44.09 -7.21
N LEU A 833 0.86 45.35 -6.78
CA LEU A 833 0.07 45.82 -5.65
C LEU A 833 -1.43 45.85 -5.98
N ARG A 834 -1.81 46.16 -7.22
CA ARG A 834 -3.20 46.04 -7.70
C ARG A 834 -3.68 44.58 -7.70
N ASP A 835 -2.87 43.65 -8.19
CA ASP A 835 -3.22 42.22 -8.23
C ASP A 835 -3.41 41.62 -6.82
N LEU A 836 -2.65 42.11 -5.84
CA LEU A 836 -2.81 41.75 -4.42
C LEU A 836 -3.89 42.58 -3.69
N ASN A 837 -4.47 43.57 -4.37
CA ASN A 837 -5.44 44.51 -3.83
C ASN A 837 -4.92 45.22 -2.56
N ILE A 838 -3.72 45.81 -2.68
CA ILE A 838 -2.98 46.54 -1.66
C ILE A 838 -2.75 47.99 -2.17
N PRO A 839 -3.20 49.04 -1.46
CA PRO A 839 -3.01 50.43 -1.90
C PRO A 839 -1.53 50.87 -1.90
N VAL A 840 -1.18 51.90 -2.67
CA VAL A 840 0.19 52.45 -2.73
C VAL A 840 0.41 53.46 -1.60
N LEU A 841 1.54 53.36 -0.88
CA LEU A 841 1.89 54.26 0.23
C LEU A 841 2.74 55.48 -0.21
N PRO A 842 2.61 56.65 0.44
CA PRO A 842 3.35 57.86 0.09
C PRO A 842 4.85 57.79 0.46
N ILE A 843 5.70 58.43 -0.36
CA ILE A 843 7.18 58.46 -0.20
C ILE A 843 7.59 59.50 0.86
N LYS A 844 8.40 59.12 1.87
CA LYS A 844 8.96 60.06 2.86
C LYS A 844 10.29 60.68 2.38
N LYS A 845 10.45 62.01 2.50
CA LYS A 845 11.70 62.76 2.17
C LYS A 845 12.72 62.70 3.32
N VAL A 846 14.02 62.72 2.98
CA VAL A 846 15.15 62.68 3.93
C VAL A 846 15.75 64.09 4.08
N GLN A 847 15.82 64.61 5.31
CA GLN A 847 16.53 65.85 5.69
C GLN A 847 17.92 65.54 6.27
N ALA A 848 18.87 66.48 6.20
CA ALA A 848 20.22 66.30 6.76
C ALA A 848 20.31 66.90 8.19
N LYS A 849 20.83 66.14 9.14
CA LYS A 849 21.10 66.51 10.54
C LYS A 849 22.59 66.41 10.82
N LEU A 850 23.17 67.46 11.42
CA LEU A 850 24.57 67.47 11.85
C LEU A 850 24.70 66.84 13.25
N VAL A 851 25.74 66.02 13.46
CA VAL A 851 26.03 65.31 14.71
C VAL A 851 27.48 65.56 15.09
N CYS A 852 27.75 66.12 16.26
CA CYS A 852 29.10 66.31 16.80
C CYS A 852 29.31 65.45 18.05
N TRP A 853 30.53 64.95 18.26
CA TRP A 853 30.91 64.33 19.53
C TRP A 853 31.30 65.40 20.56
N GLU A 854 30.81 65.23 21.79
CA GLU A 854 31.06 66.14 22.90
C GLU A 854 32.08 65.56 23.88
N LYS A 855 33.00 66.40 24.35
CA LYS A 855 34.01 66.02 25.35
C LYS A 855 33.36 65.64 26.70
N PRO A 856 34.04 64.84 27.55
CA PRO A 856 33.54 64.50 28.87
C PRO A 856 33.37 65.75 29.75
N LYS A 857 32.45 65.71 30.72
CA LYS A 857 32.28 66.79 31.70
C LYS A 857 33.47 66.82 32.68
N ASN A 858 33.69 67.96 33.34
CA ASN A 858 34.83 68.19 34.23
C ASN A 858 34.94 67.10 35.30
N GLY A 859 36.10 66.42 35.35
CA GLY A 859 36.36 65.30 36.26
C GLY A 859 35.94 63.90 35.76
N ARG A 860 35.21 63.75 34.65
CA ARG A 860 34.76 62.43 34.15
C ARG A 860 35.59 61.90 32.98
N PHE A 861 35.66 60.58 32.85
CA PHE A 861 36.13 59.88 31.65
C PHE A 861 34.93 59.50 30.78
N LYS A 862 35.16 59.29 29.48
CA LYS A 862 34.11 58.84 28.56
C LYS A 862 34.52 57.57 27.84
N LEU A 863 33.65 56.57 27.89
CA LEU A 863 33.79 55.27 27.26
C LEU A 863 32.80 55.16 26.08
N ASN A 864 33.31 55.22 24.86
CA ASN A 864 32.53 54.94 23.65
C ASN A 864 32.64 53.46 23.29
N ILE A 865 31.52 52.76 23.08
CA ILE A 865 31.49 51.31 22.75
C ILE A 865 30.59 51.00 21.56
N ASP A 866 30.96 49.98 20.80
CA ASP A 866 30.13 49.41 19.74
C ASP A 866 30.42 47.91 19.53
N GLY A 867 29.44 47.19 18.98
CA GLY A 867 29.56 45.80 18.59
C GLY A 867 28.91 45.56 17.23
N CYS A 868 29.61 44.82 16.37
CA CYS A 868 29.17 44.56 15.00
C CYS A 868 29.20 43.07 14.65
N SER A 869 28.41 42.69 13.65
CA SER A 869 28.44 41.37 13.00
C SER A 869 28.34 41.55 11.48
N LEU A 870 29.30 41.01 10.74
CA LEU A 870 29.38 41.05 9.27
C LEU A 870 28.52 39.92 8.68
N GLY A 871 27.20 40.15 8.67
CA GLY A 871 26.17 39.13 8.41
C GLY A 871 25.37 38.81 9.67
N ASN A 872 24.20 38.18 9.55
CA ASN A 872 23.39 37.81 10.72
C ASN A 872 22.82 36.37 10.54
N PRO A 873 23.50 35.33 11.07
CA PRO A 873 24.77 35.39 11.83
C PRO A 873 25.98 35.65 10.92
N GLY A 874 27.04 36.25 11.46
CA GLY A 874 28.25 36.60 10.71
C GLY A 874 29.46 36.79 11.61
N SER A 875 30.61 37.12 11.01
CA SER A 875 31.85 37.39 11.75
C SER A 875 31.68 38.63 12.62
N SER A 876 31.93 38.50 13.92
CA SER A 876 31.54 39.49 14.93
C SER A 876 32.73 40.08 15.67
N GLY A 877 32.61 41.35 16.04
CA GLY A 877 33.63 42.06 16.79
C GLY A 877 33.06 43.11 17.72
N ALA A 878 33.78 43.37 18.81
CA ALA A 878 33.50 44.42 19.79
C ALA A 878 34.64 45.45 19.81
N GLY A 879 34.29 46.73 19.94
CA GLY A 879 35.26 47.81 20.00
C GLY A 879 34.88 48.87 21.01
N GLY A 880 35.88 49.55 21.56
CA GLY A 880 35.63 50.69 22.43
C GLY A 880 36.86 51.53 22.73
N ILE A 881 36.63 52.76 23.18
CA ILE A 881 37.66 53.75 23.46
C ILE A 881 37.31 54.55 24.71
N ILE A 882 38.29 54.70 25.61
CA ILE A 882 38.21 55.50 26.85
C ILE A 882 39.02 56.78 26.64
N ARG A 883 38.42 57.93 26.98
CA ARG A 883 39.00 59.25 26.81
C ARG A 883 38.95 60.08 28.09
N ASP A 884 39.97 60.92 28.26
CA ASP A 884 40.06 61.91 29.34
C ASP A 884 39.25 63.18 29.04
N LEU A 885 39.23 64.11 30.00
CA LEU A 885 38.58 65.42 29.91
C LEU A 885 38.97 66.24 28.67
N HIS A 886 40.23 66.12 28.22
CA HIS A 886 40.74 66.85 27.06
C HIS A 886 40.41 66.14 25.74
N GLY A 887 39.75 64.99 25.78
CA GLY A 887 39.45 64.13 24.64
C GLY A 887 40.67 63.32 24.17
N ASN A 888 41.71 63.17 24.99
CA ASN A 888 42.83 62.30 24.67
C ASN A 888 42.46 60.85 24.93
N MET A 889 42.94 59.95 24.08
CA MET A 889 42.77 58.52 24.27
C MET A 889 43.60 58.02 25.45
N VAL A 890 42.94 57.39 26.42
CA VAL A 890 43.57 56.67 27.53
C VAL A 890 43.80 55.21 27.14
N LEU A 891 42.78 54.57 26.56
CA LEU A 891 42.83 53.19 26.10
C LEU A 891 41.83 52.98 24.97
N SER A 892 42.18 52.16 23.98
CA SER A 892 41.21 51.62 23.01
C SER A 892 41.39 50.12 22.86
N PHE A 893 40.31 49.42 22.55
CA PHE A 893 40.30 47.98 22.34
C PHE A 893 39.47 47.60 21.12
N SER A 894 39.86 46.50 20.49
CA SER A 894 39.17 45.83 19.40
C SER A 894 39.27 44.32 19.65
N CYS A 895 38.17 43.60 19.59
CA CYS A 895 38.08 42.21 20.03
C CYS A 895 37.29 41.37 19.03
N TYR A 896 37.86 40.23 18.63
CA TYR A 896 37.16 39.23 17.83
C TYR A 896 36.27 38.36 18.71
N LEU A 897 35.01 38.19 18.31
CA LEU A 897 34.01 37.45 19.08
C LEU A 897 33.49 36.19 18.36
N GLY A 898 34.12 35.79 17.24
CA GLY A 898 33.69 34.64 16.45
C GLY A 898 32.47 34.94 15.59
N VAL A 899 31.67 33.91 15.26
CA VAL A 899 30.45 34.06 14.46
C VAL A 899 29.23 34.17 15.39
N SER A 900 28.51 35.28 15.35
CA SER A 900 27.34 35.48 16.22
C SER A 900 26.22 36.30 15.57
N SER A 901 25.09 36.45 16.28
CA SER A 901 24.00 37.36 15.91
C SER A 901 24.32 38.81 16.31
N ASN A 902 23.57 39.78 15.79
CA ASN A 902 23.79 41.22 16.04
C ASN A 902 23.75 41.65 17.51
N ASN A 903 23.03 40.94 18.39
CA ASN A 903 22.83 41.37 19.79
C ASN A 903 24.02 40.98 20.70
N HIS A 904 24.66 39.84 20.41
CA HIS A 904 25.77 39.32 21.20
C HIS A 904 27.01 40.25 21.23
N PRO A 905 27.56 40.72 20.09
CA PRO A 905 28.79 41.51 20.09
C PRO A 905 28.58 42.88 20.71
N LYS A 906 27.36 43.41 20.61
CA LYS A 906 26.95 44.60 21.34
C LYS A 906 27.16 44.36 22.82
N LEU A 907 26.39 43.48 23.46
CA LEU A 907 26.48 43.31 24.93
C LEU A 907 27.91 43.01 25.40
N LYS A 908 28.67 42.21 24.64
CA LYS A 908 30.08 41.95 24.89
C LYS A 908 30.96 43.20 24.86
N ALA A 909 30.71 44.16 23.97
CA ALA A 909 31.46 45.42 23.93
C ALA A 909 31.28 46.23 25.23
N LEU A 910 30.07 46.29 25.77
CA LEU A 910 29.80 46.92 27.06
C LEU A 910 30.53 46.20 28.21
N LEU A 911 30.42 44.87 28.27
CA LEU A 911 31.08 44.06 29.28
C LEU A 911 32.61 44.24 29.25
N ILE A 912 33.22 44.20 28.07
CA ILE A 912 34.67 44.37 27.89
C ILE A 912 35.10 45.79 28.27
N GLY A 913 34.32 46.81 27.87
CA GLY A 913 34.58 48.20 28.22
C GLY A 913 34.58 48.42 29.74
N LEU A 914 33.58 47.88 30.46
CA LEU A 914 33.52 47.94 31.92
C LEU A 914 34.68 47.20 32.60
N LYS A 915 35.10 46.05 32.06
CA LYS A 915 36.29 45.34 32.55
C LYS A 915 37.55 46.21 32.43
N TYR A 916 37.73 46.94 31.34
CA TYR A 916 38.85 47.87 31.19
C TYR A 916 38.75 49.08 32.13
N CYS A 917 37.56 49.63 32.37
CA CYS A 917 37.38 50.67 33.39
C CYS A 917 37.85 50.19 34.77
N ARG A 918 37.49 48.94 35.15
CA ARG A 918 37.97 48.33 36.39
C ARG A 918 39.50 48.16 36.43
N VAL A 919 40.12 47.72 35.33
CA VAL A 919 41.59 47.55 35.24
C VAL A 919 42.33 48.89 35.35
N LEU A 920 41.73 49.97 34.87
CA LEU A 920 42.29 51.33 34.95
C LEU A 920 41.97 52.03 36.29
N ALA A 921 41.37 51.32 37.25
CA ALA A 921 40.89 51.86 38.52
C ALA A 921 39.94 53.07 38.37
N LEU A 922 39.20 53.13 37.26
CA LEU A 922 38.16 54.13 37.00
C LEU A 922 36.88 53.66 37.69
N HIS A 923 36.85 53.80 39.02
CA HIS A 923 35.79 53.25 39.85
C HIS A 923 34.53 54.13 39.89
N ASP A 924 34.69 55.44 39.84
CA ASP A 924 33.59 56.41 39.87
C ASP A 924 33.96 57.56 38.93
N GLN A 925 33.03 58.07 38.10
CA GLN A 925 33.18 59.14 37.09
C GLN A 925 33.40 58.69 35.62
N VAL A 926 32.58 57.76 35.09
CA VAL A 926 32.61 57.38 33.66
C VAL A 926 31.26 57.55 32.96
N ASP A 927 31.24 58.27 31.84
CA ASP A 927 30.10 58.37 30.92
C ASP A 927 30.25 57.35 29.79
N ILE A 928 29.30 56.43 29.65
CA ILE A 928 29.31 55.37 28.63
C ILE A 928 28.40 55.79 27.48
N GLU A 929 28.92 55.78 26.26
CA GLU A 929 28.17 56.13 25.05
C GLU A 929 28.09 54.96 24.08
N SER A 930 26.90 54.70 23.54
CA SER A 930 26.67 53.69 22.52
C SER A 930 25.60 54.13 21.52
N ASP A 931 25.71 53.65 20.28
CA ASP A 931 24.69 53.88 19.23
C ASP A 931 23.50 52.91 19.29
N TYR A 932 23.52 52.00 20.27
CA TYR A 932 22.48 51.01 20.47
C TYR A 932 21.50 51.45 21.55
N LEU A 933 20.41 52.10 21.12
CA LEU A 933 19.37 52.66 21.99
C LEU A 933 18.78 51.65 22.99
N ILE A 934 18.81 50.37 22.64
CA ILE A 934 18.27 49.29 23.46
C ILE A 934 19.00 49.16 24.81
N TYR A 935 20.29 49.55 24.93
CA TYR A 935 20.99 49.52 26.22
C TYR A 935 20.36 50.39 27.29
N VAL A 936 19.96 51.61 26.92
CA VAL A 936 19.30 52.53 27.85
C VAL A 936 18.01 51.88 28.36
N SER A 937 17.27 51.21 27.47
CA SER A 937 16.07 50.46 27.86
C SER A 937 16.38 49.25 28.75
N TRP A 938 17.44 48.48 28.47
CA TRP A 938 17.82 47.32 29.28
C TRP A 938 18.28 47.71 30.68
N VAL A 939 19.08 48.77 30.80
CA VAL A 939 19.53 49.31 32.10
C VAL A 939 18.35 49.86 32.89
N GLN A 940 17.45 50.63 32.25
CA GLN A 940 16.23 51.15 32.91
C GLN A 940 15.30 50.03 33.38
N LYS A 941 15.15 48.96 32.59
CA LYS A 941 14.30 47.80 32.92
C LYS A 941 15.01 46.77 33.80
N LYS A 942 16.30 46.94 34.07
CA LYS A 942 17.19 45.96 34.72
C LYS A 942 17.15 44.55 34.11
N HIS A 943 16.82 44.42 32.83
CA HIS A 943 16.63 43.12 32.16
C HIS A 943 16.91 43.21 30.65
N CYS A 944 17.65 42.24 30.10
CA CYS A 944 18.07 42.26 28.69
C CYS A 944 17.02 41.69 27.71
N GLY A 945 16.05 40.89 28.18
CA GLY A 945 14.96 40.38 27.34
C GLY A 945 15.38 39.39 26.24
N VAL A 946 16.64 38.95 26.23
CA VAL A 946 17.19 37.98 25.27
C VAL A 946 17.81 36.84 26.06
N TRP A 947 17.06 35.74 26.21
CA TRP A 947 17.35 34.66 27.16
C TRP A 947 18.78 34.10 27.09
N TYR A 948 19.39 33.99 25.90
CA TYR A 948 20.75 33.44 25.74
C TYR A 948 21.87 34.43 26.03
N LEU A 949 21.54 35.68 26.38
CA LEU A 949 22.49 36.73 26.76
C LEU A 949 22.43 37.08 28.26
N GLU A 950 21.54 36.44 29.02
CA GLU A 950 21.27 36.78 30.42
C GLU A 950 22.53 36.61 31.29
N ASP A 951 23.30 35.52 31.10
CA ASP A 951 24.56 35.31 31.85
C ASP A 951 25.57 36.46 31.68
N TYR A 952 25.68 37.00 30.45
CA TYR A 952 26.55 38.15 30.18
C TYR A 952 25.96 39.45 30.71
N TRP A 953 24.64 39.56 30.74
CA TRP A 953 23.93 40.70 31.30
C TRP A 953 24.15 40.77 32.81
N GLU A 954 23.99 39.65 33.53
CA GLU A 954 24.28 39.56 34.96
C GLU A 954 25.74 39.95 35.26
N GLU A 955 26.70 39.41 34.50
CA GLU A 955 28.11 39.77 34.66
C GLU A 955 28.35 41.27 34.43
N THR A 956 27.69 41.85 33.42
CA THR A 956 27.76 43.28 33.11
C THR A 956 27.19 44.12 34.25
N MET A 957 26.03 43.73 34.81
CA MET A 957 25.40 44.43 35.93
C MET A 957 26.23 44.36 37.20
N ARG A 958 26.92 43.23 37.49
CA ARG A 958 27.86 43.15 38.62
C ARG A 958 29.02 44.15 38.54
N LEU A 959 29.41 44.56 37.33
CA LEU A 959 30.44 45.58 37.12
C LEU A 959 29.87 47.01 37.10
N TYR A 960 28.59 47.15 36.76
CA TYR A 960 27.91 48.43 36.58
C TYR A 960 27.22 48.95 37.87
N GLU A 961 26.55 48.07 38.62
CA GLU A 961 25.79 48.44 39.81
C GLU A 961 26.71 48.90 40.96
N GLY A 962 26.27 49.92 41.69
CA GLY A 962 27.03 50.50 42.82
C GLY A 962 28.19 51.43 42.42
N ARG A 963 28.27 51.87 41.15
CA ARG A 963 29.30 52.77 40.60
C ARG A 963 28.66 54.03 40.01
N ASP A 964 29.39 55.15 39.97
CA ASP A 964 28.95 56.35 39.23
C ASP A 964 29.21 56.22 37.72
N PHE A 965 28.41 55.37 37.05
CA PHE A 965 28.35 55.22 35.60
C PHE A 965 27.03 55.75 35.03
N ALA A 966 27.11 56.51 33.94
CA ALA A 966 25.95 56.99 33.21
C ALA A 966 26.00 56.51 31.76
N ILE A 967 25.01 55.73 31.31
CA ILE A 967 24.92 55.26 29.92
C ILE A 967 24.01 56.18 29.09
N HIS A 968 24.56 56.67 27.96
CA HIS A 968 23.89 57.58 27.05
C HIS A 968 23.85 57.00 25.63
N HIS A 969 22.76 57.29 24.93
CA HIS A 969 22.66 57.00 23.51
C HIS A 969 23.27 58.13 22.69
N VAL A 970 24.14 57.79 21.74
CA VAL A 970 24.69 58.71 20.74
C VAL A 970 24.31 58.22 19.34
N TYR A 971 24.21 59.11 18.34
CA TYR A 971 24.03 58.63 16.97
C TYR A 971 25.29 57.90 16.50
N ARG A 972 25.13 56.90 15.61
CA ARG A 972 26.24 56.11 15.06
C ARG A 972 27.39 56.97 14.53
N GLU A 973 27.07 58.08 13.89
CA GLU A 973 28.03 59.04 13.37
C GLU A 973 28.88 59.67 14.47
N GLY A 974 28.30 59.94 15.65
CA GLY A 974 29.02 60.42 16.84
C GLY A 974 29.75 59.32 17.63
N ASN A 975 29.65 58.06 17.20
CA ASN A 975 30.35 56.90 17.79
C ASN A 975 31.38 56.27 16.82
N ALA A 976 31.82 57.03 15.80
CA ALA A 976 32.58 56.51 14.67
C ALA A 976 33.88 55.76 15.06
N PRO A 977 34.67 56.20 16.07
CA PRO A 977 35.83 55.43 16.52
C PRO A 977 35.50 54.06 17.09
N ALA A 978 34.41 53.92 17.86
CA ALA A 978 34.00 52.64 18.41
C ALA A 978 33.47 51.70 17.30
N ASP A 979 32.69 52.23 16.34
CA ASP A 979 32.22 51.48 15.16
C ASP A 979 33.39 50.98 14.30
N PHE A 980 34.41 51.81 14.08
CA PHE A 980 35.63 51.41 13.38
C PHE A 980 36.36 50.27 14.12
N LEU A 981 36.52 50.40 15.44
CA LEU A 981 37.15 49.39 16.29
C LEU A 981 36.37 48.07 16.30
N ALA A 982 35.04 48.11 16.30
CA ALA A 982 34.20 46.91 16.26
C ALA A 982 34.32 46.18 14.92
N LYS A 983 34.30 46.90 13.79
CA LYS A 983 34.48 46.34 12.44
C LYS A 983 35.85 45.73 12.24
N MET A 984 36.89 46.40 12.73
CA MET A 984 38.24 45.87 12.71
C MET A 984 38.34 44.59 13.55
N GLY A 985 37.66 44.54 14.69
CA GLY A 985 37.61 43.37 15.56
C GLY A 985 36.90 42.19 14.91
N ALA A 986 35.91 42.42 14.05
CA ALA A 986 35.25 41.36 13.28
C ALA A 986 36.12 40.73 12.19
N GLN A 987 37.24 41.37 11.83
CA GLN A 987 38.15 40.94 10.75
C GLN A 987 39.52 40.47 11.26
N SER A 988 39.90 40.79 12.50
CA SER A 988 41.25 40.58 13.05
C SER A 988 41.21 40.19 14.52
N SER A 989 42.35 39.77 15.10
CA SER A 989 42.46 39.31 16.48
C SER A 989 42.28 40.41 17.54
N ILE A 990 42.30 40.04 18.82
CA ILE A 990 42.18 40.97 19.95
C ILE A 990 43.38 41.93 19.98
N LEU A 991 43.10 43.24 19.98
CA LEU A 991 44.10 44.31 20.00
C LEU A 991 43.72 45.38 21.04
N VAL A 992 44.71 45.87 21.77
CA VAL A 992 44.55 46.92 22.79
C VAL A 992 45.65 47.96 22.62
N TRP A 993 45.27 49.23 22.55
CA TRP A 993 46.21 50.35 22.41
C TRP A 993 46.13 51.28 23.62
N ARG A 994 47.29 51.54 24.24
CA ARG A 994 47.45 52.49 25.36
C ARG A 994 48.06 53.83 24.92
N SER A 995 48.47 53.96 23.66
CA SER A 995 49.06 55.19 23.11
C SER A 995 48.55 55.47 21.71
N LEU A 996 48.29 56.76 21.43
CA LEU A 996 47.82 57.25 20.14
C LEU A 996 48.87 57.12 19.01
N LEU A 997 50.12 56.79 19.33
CA LEU A 997 51.17 56.55 18.33
C LEU A 997 50.99 55.20 17.62
N HIS A 998 50.43 54.21 18.30
CA HIS A 998 50.34 52.82 17.81
C HIS A 998 48.98 52.46 17.20
N VAL A 999 48.01 53.37 17.23
CA VAL A 999 46.69 53.14 16.60
C VAL A 999 46.74 53.31 15.07
N PRO A 1000 45.89 52.61 14.31
CA PRO A 1000 45.79 52.76 12.86
C PRO A 1000 45.55 54.22 12.42
N LYS A 1001 46.10 54.61 11.26
CA LYS A 1001 46.02 55.99 10.72
C LYS A 1001 44.58 56.52 10.67
N LEU A 1002 43.62 55.71 10.21
CA LEU A 1002 42.22 56.11 10.10
C LEU A 1002 41.56 56.34 11.48
N LEU A 1003 41.81 55.46 12.45
CA LEU A 1003 41.33 55.62 13.82
C LEU A 1003 41.93 56.88 14.48
N LYS A 1004 43.22 57.15 14.24
CA LYS A 1004 43.89 58.38 14.71
C LYS A 1004 43.22 59.64 14.17
N SER A 1005 42.81 59.63 12.90
CA SER A 1005 42.05 60.73 12.29
C SER A 1005 40.67 60.89 12.95
N LEU A 1006 39.90 59.81 13.11
CA LEU A 1006 38.57 59.87 13.74
C LEU A 1006 38.64 60.42 15.18
N ILE A 1007 39.61 59.95 15.99
CA ILE A 1007 39.81 60.45 17.37
C ILE A 1007 40.15 61.95 17.37
N ARG A 1008 40.97 62.41 16.43
CA ARG A 1008 41.31 63.83 16.30
C ARG A 1008 40.11 64.67 15.88
N MET A 1009 39.28 64.18 14.95
CA MET A 1009 38.06 64.87 14.52
C MET A 1009 37.06 65.00 15.67
N ASP A 1010 36.85 63.93 16.44
CA ASP A 1010 36.02 63.97 17.65
C ASP A 1010 36.59 64.96 18.67
N LYS A 1011 37.91 64.96 18.90
CA LYS A 1011 38.57 65.90 19.83
C LYS A 1011 38.42 67.37 19.40
N LEU A 1012 38.30 67.64 18.10
CA LEU A 1012 38.05 68.96 17.53
C LEU A 1012 36.54 69.27 17.41
N SER A 1013 35.66 68.36 17.81
CA SER A 1013 34.20 68.48 17.72
C SER A 1013 33.70 68.82 16.30
N LEU A 1014 34.32 68.23 15.27
CA LEU A 1014 33.88 68.37 13.89
C LEU A 1014 32.54 67.63 13.65
N PRO A 1015 31.61 68.20 12.86
CA PRO A 1015 30.31 67.61 12.62
C PRO A 1015 30.35 66.47 11.60
N TYR A 1016 29.58 65.42 11.87
CA TYR A 1016 29.19 64.38 10.92
C TYR A 1016 27.78 64.65 10.37
N VAL A 1017 27.46 64.14 9.17
CA VAL A 1017 26.15 64.34 8.51
C VAL A 1017 25.31 63.07 8.56
N ARG A 1018 24.06 63.16 9.03
CA ARG A 1018 23.08 62.07 9.09
C ARG A 1018 21.81 62.42 8.33
N GLY A 1019 21.25 61.50 7.56
CA GLY A 1019 19.90 61.64 7.01
C GLY A 1019 18.81 61.28 8.02
N SER A 1020 17.85 62.16 8.30
CA SER A 1020 16.64 61.92 9.11
C SER A 1020 15.37 62.10 8.28
N TYR A 1021 14.39 61.21 8.44
CA TYR A 1021 13.07 61.37 7.83
C TYR A 1021 12.23 62.31 8.70
N ASP A 1022 11.41 63.19 8.11
CA ASP A 1022 10.39 63.93 8.86
C ASP A 1022 9.49 62.93 9.59
N VAL A 1023 9.31 63.15 10.89
CA VAL A 1023 8.50 62.30 11.78
C VAL A 1023 7.05 62.39 11.35
#